data_AF-A0A834AK30-F1
#
_entry.id   AF-A0A834AK30-F1
#
_cell.length_a   1.000
_cell.length_b   1.000
_cell.length_c   1.000
_cell.angle_alpha   90.00
_cell.angle_beta   90.00
_cell.angle_gamma   90.00
#
_symmetry.space_group_name_H-M   'P 1'
#
loop_
_entity.id
_entity.type
_entity.pdbx_description
1 polymer ?
#
loop_
_entity_poly.entity_id
_entity_poly.type
_entity_poly.pdbx_seq_one_letter_code
_entity_poly.pdbx_strand_id
1 'polypeptide(L)'
;MGRSGKLPSGVSAKLKRWKKGHSSDSNPAICRHRQAARSRFFSRPSGKSDLTVDALKLHNELQSGSLRLGKSEAREAAMEEEEAPALTEKSSATFLSGLSDCTNVTFSKVQRFWESNSAAHKEICAVLAAVTEVIRSQGGKETETEYFAALVLSCLATLLRKQDLEAWGYPVTLQVYHGLLSFTVHAKPKIRKAAQHGVCSVIKGSEFMFGEKAPAHHPAAISTAKFCIQEIEKSGGSKEATTTLHMLTLLKDLLPCFPEGLVKSCSETLLRVMTLSHVLVTACAMQAFHSLFHAKPGPGTLPAELNAQIITALYDYVPSENDLQPLLAWLKVMEKAHINLVRLQRDLGLGHLPRFFGTTTTCLLSPHSQVVTAATQSLQEILKECVAPHMADIGSVTSSASGPAQCVAKMFRAVEEGLTYKFHAAWSSVLQLLCVFFEACGRQAHPVMKKCLQSLCDLRLSPHFPHTAALDKAVGAAVASMGPEVVLQAVPLEIDGSEETLDFPRSWLLPVIRDHVRETRLGFFTTYFLPLATTLKGKAMDLAQEGSMVESKIYDTLQWQIWTLLPGFCTRPTDVAASFKGLARTLGTALSERPDLRVTVCQALRTLITKGCEAEADRAEVSRFAKNFLPILFNLYGQPVAAGDTPAPRRAVLETIKTYLTITEPQLVNGFLEKASEKVLDPASSDFTRLSVLDLVVALAPHADEAAISKLYSTIRPYLESKAHGVQKKAYRVLEEVCACPQGPGARFVQSHLDDLKKTLLDSLRTTSSPAKRPRLKCLIHIVKKLTAEHEEFITALVPEVILCTKEVSVGARKNAFALLVEMGHAFLRFGPSQEEALQRYLVLIYPGLVGAVTMVSCSILALTHLLFEFKGLMGTSTMEQLLENVCLLLASRTRDVVKSALGFIKVAVVVMDVAHLAKHVQLVMEAIGKLSDDMRRHFCMKLRNLFTKFIRKFGFELVKGLLPEEYHKVLANVRKAEARAKRHRALSQAAEEEEEEEEEEPPQGKGDSIEEILADSEDEENEEEERSRGKEQRRLTRQRSRAWLKEGGGDEPLNFLDPKVAQRVLATQPGAGRGKKKDHGFKVSADGRLIIREEEEDAATARMEEEESTKGEDEEMADLVEDLGIRNKKHQKPKHQKEADEEELEMPPQYQAGGSGIHRPVGKKATPGAEYKAKKAKGDMKKKGGLDPYAYIPLSRTKLNHRKKVKLQGQFKGLVKAAHRGSQAGHKLRRKDRRP
;
A
#
# COMPACT_ATOMS: atom_id res chain seq x y z
N MET A 1 -68.94 64.41 -43.05
CA MET A 1 -69.08 63.83 -41.69
C MET A 1 -67.98 62.78 -41.48
N GLY A 2 -67.68 62.39 -40.24
CA GLY A 2 -66.53 61.53 -39.91
C GLY A 2 -66.74 60.02 -40.06
N ARG A 3 -65.63 59.28 -39.95
CA ARG A 3 -65.54 57.81 -39.72
C ARG A 3 -64.47 57.55 -38.65
N SER A 4 -64.52 56.39 -37.98
CA SER A 4 -63.65 56.05 -36.86
C SER A 4 -63.17 54.59 -36.87
N GLY A 5 -61.96 54.34 -36.36
CA GLY A 5 -61.41 53.00 -36.09
C GLY A 5 -60.71 52.32 -37.28
N LYS A 6 -59.61 51.56 -37.11
CA LYS A 6 -58.86 51.18 -35.89
C LYS A 6 -57.34 51.08 -36.18
N LEU A 7 -56.53 51.44 -35.16
CA LEU A 7 -55.16 50.97 -34.84
C LEU A 7 -54.04 51.08 -35.93
N PRO A 8 -53.06 52.00 -35.77
CA PRO A 8 -51.89 52.13 -36.66
C PRO A 8 -50.63 51.33 -36.19
N SER A 9 -49.68 51.12 -37.10
CA SER A 9 -48.43 50.37 -36.88
C SER A 9 -47.22 51.26 -36.51
N GLY A 10 -46.48 50.88 -35.46
CA GLY A 10 -45.37 51.66 -34.90
C GLY A 10 -44.01 51.42 -35.58
N VAL A 11 -43.35 52.49 -36.00
CA VAL A 11 -42.07 52.49 -36.75
C VAL A 11 -40.91 51.91 -35.92
N SER A 12 -40.27 50.85 -36.42
CA SER A 12 -38.97 50.38 -35.91
C SER A 12 -37.82 51.27 -36.42
N ALA A 13 -37.04 51.85 -35.50
CA ALA A 13 -35.98 52.80 -35.82
C ALA A 13 -34.84 52.20 -36.67
N LYS A 14 -34.29 53.01 -37.58
CA LYS A 14 -33.20 52.61 -38.49
C LYS A 14 -31.91 52.33 -37.70
N LEU A 15 -31.34 51.14 -37.86
CA LEU A 15 -30.05 50.73 -37.27
C LEU A 15 -28.92 51.72 -37.63
N LYS A 16 -28.17 52.21 -36.63
CA LYS A 16 -27.01 53.10 -36.83
C LYS A 16 -25.94 52.43 -37.69
N ARG A 17 -25.83 52.87 -38.94
CA ARG A 17 -24.88 52.36 -39.95
C ARG A 17 -23.67 53.28 -40.03
N TRP A 18 -22.51 52.85 -39.55
CA TRP A 18 -21.29 53.67 -39.56
C TRP A 18 -20.82 53.96 -40.99
N LYS A 19 -20.63 55.25 -41.33
CA LYS A 19 -19.98 55.65 -42.59
C LYS A 19 -18.48 55.38 -42.52
N LYS A 20 -17.91 54.95 -43.66
CA LYS A 20 -16.52 54.52 -43.81
C LYS A 20 -15.53 55.64 -43.46
N GLY A 21 -14.89 55.56 -42.28
CA GLY A 21 -13.80 56.44 -41.86
C GLY A 21 -14.01 57.19 -40.53
N HIS A 22 -15.24 57.24 -39.99
CA HIS A 22 -15.59 57.96 -38.76
C HIS A 22 -15.58 57.12 -37.47
N SER A 23 -14.89 55.97 -37.48
CA SER A 23 -14.73 55.09 -36.32
C SER A 23 -13.71 55.60 -35.29
N SER A 24 -13.69 56.92 -35.04
CA SER A 24 -12.68 57.61 -34.23
C SER A 24 -13.27 58.67 -33.28
N ASP A 25 -14.48 59.16 -33.57
CA ASP A 25 -14.98 60.42 -32.99
C ASP A 25 -15.73 60.18 -31.67
N SER A 26 -15.10 59.40 -30.78
CA SER A 26 -15.55 59.08 -29.42
C SER A 26 -14.33 58.65 -28.60
N ASN A 27 -13.38 59.58 -28.42
CA ASN A 27 -12.06 59.33 -27.81
C ASN A 27 -11.85 60.14 -26.52
N PRO A 28 -12.08 59.55 -25.33
CA PRO A 28 -11.80 60.21 -24.05
C PRO A 28 -10.29 60.34 -23.76
N ALA A 29 -9.72 61.48 -24.16
CA ALA A 29 -8.56 62.19 -23.61
C ALA A 29 -7.19 61.51 -23.33
N ILE A 30 -7.05 60.19 -23.23
CA ILE A 30 -5.86 59.53 -22.65
C ILE A 30 -5.05 58.73 -23.68
N CYS A 31 -4.05 59.38 -24.31
CA CYS A 31 -3.23 58.84 -25.41
C CYS A 31 -2.20 57.74 -25.04
N ARG A 32 -2.30 57.12 -23.86
CA ARG A 32 -1.24 56.30 -23.23
C ARG A 32 -0.72 55.15 -24.10
N HIS A 33 -1.62 54.41 -24.77
CA HIS A 33 -1.23 53.22 -25.54
C HIS A 33 -0.64 53.51 -26.93
N ARG A 34 -0.71 54.76 -27.43
CA ARG A 34 -0.21 55.11 -28.77
C ARG A 34 1.27 55.55 -28.76
N GLN A 35 1.75 56.08 -27.64
CA GLN A 35 3.18 56.39 -27.44
C GLN A 35 3.99 55.13 -27.09
N ALA A 36 3.45 54.24 -26.26
CA ALA A 36 4.07 52.94 -25.94
C ALA A 36 4.35 52.05 -27.18
N ALA A 37 3.58 52.23 -28.25
CA ALA A 37 3.78 51.53 -29.52
C ALA A 37 4.91 52.11 -30.41
N ARG A 38 5.53 53.24 -30.03
CA ARG A 38 6.57 53.93 -30.83
C ARG A 38 7.99 53.80 -30.28
N SER A 39 8.17 53.61 -28.98
CA SER A 39 9.49 53.64 -28.31
C SER A 39 10.30 52.34 -28.32
N ARG A 40 9.74 51.22 -28.81
CA ARG A 40 10.37 49.87 -28.74
C ARG A 40 10.84 49.29 -30.08
N PHE A 41 11.07 50.12 -31.12
CA PHE A 41 11.38 49.60 -32.46
C PHE A 41 12.64 50.16 -33.17
N PHE A 42 13.26 51.24 -32.70
CA PHE A 42 14.42 51.85 -33.37
C PHE A 42 15.42 52.48 -32.38
N SER A 43 16.64 52.73 -32.88
CA SER A 43 17.84 53.39 -32.26
C SER A 43 18.59 52.68 -31.12
N ARG A 44 19.88 52.44 -31.42
CA ARG A 44 21.10 52.38 -30.57
C ARG A 44 21.86 53.73 -30.80
N PRO A 45 23.04 54.07 -30.23
CA PRO A 45 23.85 53.41 -29.18
C PRO A 45 24.44 54.42 -28.14
N SER A 46 25.56 54.04 -27.51
CA SER A 46 26.63 54.84 -26.87
C SER A 46 26.60 55.06 -25.35
N GLY A 47 27.80 55.19 -24.77
CA GLY A 47 28.12 55.13 -23.34
C GLY A 47 29.32 54.20 -23.09
N LYS A 48 30.31 54.63 -22.28
CA LYS A 48 31.55 53.90 -21.94
C LYS A 48 31.64 53.69 -20.41
N SER A 49 32.75 53.06 -19.98
CA SER A 49 33.39 53.11 -18.65
C SER A 49 32.67 52.49 -17.45
N ASP A 50 33.37 51.88 -16.48
CA ASP A 50 34.73 51.30 -16.50
C ASP A 50 34.84 50.26 -15.38
N LEU A 51 35.60 49.18 -15.60
CA LEU A 51 36.15 48.32 -14.54
C LEU A 51 37.32 47.51 -15.12
N THR A 52 38.48 47.59 -14.47
CA THR A 52 39.77 47.16 -15.03
C THR A 52 40.05 45.67 -14.83
N VAL A 53 40.88 45.12 -15.72
CA VAL A 53 41.21 43.69 -15.78
C VAL A 53 41.94 43.21 -14.52
N ASP A 54 42.71 44.08 -13.88
CA ASP A 54 43.58 43.73 -12.75
C ASP A 54 42.80 43.40 -11.47
N ALA A 55 41.64 44.05 -11.26
CA ALA A 55 40.72 43.72 -10.18
C ALA A 55 40.14 42.30 -10.29
N LEU A 56 40.13 41.71 -11.49
CA LEU A 56 39.70 40.33 -11.72
C LEU A 56 40.85 39.31 -11.66
N LYS A 57 42.11 39.73 -11.81
CA LYS A 57 43.28 38.84 -11.71
C LYS A 57 43.50 38.33 -10.28
N LEU A 58 43.56 39.25 -9.32
CA LEU A 58 43.91 38.95 -7.92
C LEU A 58 42.97 37.91 -7.28
N HIS A 59 41.73 37.82 -7.74
CA HIS A 59 40.75 36.82 -7.27
C HIS A 59 40.99 35.41 -7.86
N ASN A 60 41.49 35.30 -9.09
CA ASN A 60 41.65 34.02 -9.79
C ASN A 60 42.96 33.30 -9.42
N GLU A 61 44.00 34.02 -8.99
CA GLU A 61 45.33 33.46 -8.73
C GLU A 61 45.44 32.68 -7.40
N LEU A 62 44.43 32.75 -6.52
CA LEU A 62 44.41 32.10 -5.20
C LEU A 62 43.60 30.77 -5.11
N GLN A 63 43.03 30.25 -6.20
CA GLN A 63 42.17 29.05 -6.16
C GLN A 63 42.42 27.95 -7.20
N SER A 64 43.48 28.02 -8.02
CA SER A 64 43.77 26.97 -9.03
C SER A 64 45.20 26.44 -8.96
N GLY A 65 45.38 25.30 -8.29
CA GLY A 65 46.68 24.59 -8.22
C GLY A 65 46.58 23.13 -8.68
N SER A 66 46.78 22.86 -9.98
CA SER A 66 47.01 21.49 -10.47
C SER A 66 47.71 21.42 -11.84
N LEU A 67 49.00 21.03 -11.80
CA LEU A 67 49.72 20.17 -12.75
C LEU A 67 50.08 20.62 -14.20
N ARG A 68 51.40 20.51 -14.48
CA ARG A 68 52.07 20.07 -15.76
C ARG A 68 52.11 21.09 -16.94
N LEU A 69 53.08 21.07 -17.86
CA LEU A 69 54.40 20.41 -18.01
C LEU A 69 55.20 21.11 -19.16
N GLY A 70 56.55 21.14 -19.13
CA GLY A 70 57.35 21.55 -20.29
C GLY A 70 58.87 21.66 -20.03
N LYS A 71 59.70 21.09 -20.92
CA LYS A 71 61.19 21.23 -20.98
C LYS A 71 61.57 22.54 -21.74
N SER A 72 62.81 23.01 -21.85
CA SER A 72 64.19 22.45 -21.69
C SER A 72 65.18 23.64 -21.46
N GLU A 73 66.52 23.62 -21.41
CA GLU A 73 67.62 22.73 -21.87
C GLU A 73 68.79 22.64 -20.84
N ALA A 74 69.99 22.26 -21.31
CA ALA A 74 71.35 22.24 -20.74
C ALA A 74 71.82 23.54 -20.01
N ARG A 75 72.91 23.55 -19.21
CA ARG A 75 74.14 22.72 -19.08
C ARG A 75 74.52 22.61 -17.57
N GLU A 76 75.41 21.79 -17.00
CA GLU A 76 76.28 20.60 -17.30
C GLU A 76 76.97 20.21 -15.94
N ALA A 77 77.66 19.09 -15.68
CA ALA A 77 77.92 17.79 -16.33
C ALA A 77 78.44 16.78 -15.24
N ALA A 78 78.81 15.55 -15.65
CA ALA A 78 79.50 14.48 -14.88
C ALA A 78 78.70 13.79 -13.74
N MET A 79 78.71 12.45 -13.60
CA MET A 79 79.30 11.36 -14.41
C MET A 79 78.47 10.07 -14.23
N GLU A 80 78.39 9.25 -15.30
CA GLU A 80 78.36 7.76 -15.37
C GLU A 80 77.42 6.93 -14.44
N GLU A 81 76.72 5.88 -14.88
CA GLU A 81 76.55 5.29 -16.23
C GLU A 81 75.25 4.44 -16.36
N GLU A 82 75.04 3.91 -17.56
CA GLU A 82 73.93 3.17 -18.22
C GLU A 82 73.29 1.95 -17.48
N GLU A 83 72.19 1.28 -17.89
CA GLU A 83 71.30 1.36 -19.10
C GLU A 83 69.85 0.86 -18.78
N ALA A 84 68.96 0.72 -19.79
CA ALA A 84 67.57 0.23 -19.70
C ALA A 84 67.16 -0.49 -21.02
N PRO A 85 65.91 -1.02 -21.27
CA PRO A 85 64.70 -1.18 -20.42
C PRO A 85 64.01 -2.58 -20.53
N ALA A 86 62.88 -2.83 -19.83
CA ALA A 86 61.66 -3.51 -20.36
C ALA A 86 60.55 -3.85 -19.31
N LEU A 87 59.31 -3.95 -19.79
CA LEU A 87 58.03 -4.21 -19.08
C LEU A 87 57.86 -5.62 -18.47
N THR A 88 57.21 -5.74 -17.29
CA THR A 88 56.21 -6.81 -17.00
C THR A 88 55.35 -6.53 -15.74
N GLU A 89 54.41 -7.44 -15.42
CA GLU A 89 53.29 -7.28 -14.47
C GLU A 89 53.64 -7.46 -12.98
N LYS A 90 52.91 -6.77 -12.07
CA LYS A 90 51.96 -7.40 -11.09
C LYS A 90 51.28 -6.39 -10.16
N SER A 91 50.26 -6.87 -9.43
CA SER A 91 49.40 -6.11 -8.51
C SER A 91 49.51 -6.61 -7.05
N SER A 92 48.76 -5.98 -6.14
CA SER A 92 48.34 -6.45 -4.80
C SER A 92 49.38 -6.64 -3.67
N ALA A 93 50.60 -6.11 -3.75
CA ALA A 93 51.63 -6.36 -2.73
C ALA A 93 51.75 -5.32 -1.57
N THR A 94 51.13 -4.13 -1.67
CA THR A 94 51.61 -2.95 -0.91
C THR A 94 50.59 -2.31 0.06
N PHE A 95 49.64 -3.06 0.61
CA PHE A 95 48.66 -2.54 1.59
C PHE A 95 48.59 -3.33 2.92
N LEU A 96 49.34 -4.43 3.06
CA LEU A 96 49.26 -5.32 4.23
C LEU A 96 50.52 -5.35 5.12
N SER A 97 51.60 -4.66 4.74
CA SER A 97 52.86 -4.58 5.49
C SER A 97 52.83 -3.60 6.68
N GLY A 98 51.66 -3.38 7.28
CA GLY A 98 51.46 -2.39 8.36
C GLY A 98 50.54 -2.87 9.48
N LEU A 99 50.27 -4.18 9.57
CA LEU A 99 49.28 -4.74 10.50
C LEU A 99 49.82 -5.90 11.37
N SER A 100 51.13 -6.18 11.34
CA SER A 100 51.70 -7.36 12.01
C SER A 100 53.15 -7.20 12.52
N ASP A 101 53.59 -6.00 12.89
CA ASP A 101 54.92 -5.77 13.49
C ASP A 101 54.98 -6.23 14.97
N CYS A 102 54.54 -7.46 15.21
CA CYS A 102 54.61 -8.14 16.49
C CYS A 102 55.97 -8.84 16.61
N THR A 103 56.90 -8.26 17.36
CA THR A 103 58.25 -8.82 17.60
C THR A 103 58.27 -10.07 18.49
N ASN A 104 57.11 -10.61 18.88
CA ASN A 104 56.99 -11.80 19.71
C ASN A 104 57.11 -13.09 18.86
N VAL A 105 58.20 -13.82 19.05
CA VAL A 105 58.54 -15.08 18.36
C VAL A 105 57.44 -16.17 18.46
N THR A 106 56.54 -16.07 19.44
CA THR A 106 55.40 -16.99 19.60
C THR A 106 54.35 -16.80 18.50
N PHE A 107 54.22 -15.58 17.95
CA PHE A 107 53.27 -15.26 16.88
C PHE A 107 53.69 -15.79 15.50
N SER A 108 54.94 -16.20 15.32
CA SER A 108 55.44 -16.74 14.04
C SER A 108 54.74 -18.03 13.59
N LYS A 109 54.08 -18.76 14.51
CA LYS A 109 53.16 -19.87 14.15
C LYS A 109 51.85 -19.36 13.57
N VAL A 110 51.28 -18.29 14.13
CA VAL A 110 50.03 -17.67 13.64
C VAL A 110 50.24 -17.08 12.25
N GLN A 111 51.37 -16.40 12.02
CA GLN A 111 51.73 -15.83 10.71
C GLN A 111 51.80 -16.90 9.60
N ARG A 112 52.37 -18.08 9.88
CA ARG A 112 52.41 -19.22 8.94
C ARG A 112 51.02 -19.79 8.62
N PHE A 113 50.08 -19.74 9.56
CA PHE A 113 48.67 -20.06 9.27
C PHE A 113 47.96 -18.92 8.53
N TRP A 114 48.32 -17.66 8.79
CA TRP A 114 47.77 -16.48 8.14
C TRP A 114 48.08 -16.44 6.63
N GLU A 115 49.27 -16.85 6.23
CA GLU A 115 49.69 -16.98 4.83
C GLU A 115 48.97 -18.12 4.07
N SER A 116 48.28 -19.02 4.79
CA SER A 116 47.47 -20.09 4.18
C SER A 116 45.99 -19.70 4.09
N ASN A 117 45.45 -19.69 2.86
CA ASN A 117 44.05 -19.33 2.53
C ASN A 117 43.05 -20.43 2.93
N SER A 118 43.01 -20.73 4.24
CA SER A 118 42.20 -21.77 4.86
C SER A 118 40.81 -21.28 5.28
N ALA A 119 39.91 -22.21 5.62
CA ALA A 119 38.63 -21.85 6.24
C ALA A 119 38.83 -21.10 7.57
N ALA A 120 39.77 -21.57 8.40
CA ALA A 120 40.14 -20.93 9.66
C ALA A 120 40.64 -19.49 9.49
N HIS A 121 41.37 -19.15 8.41
CA HIS A 121 41.74 -17.77 8.11
C HIS A 121 40.48 -16.88 7.95
N LYS A 122 39.44 -17.36 7.27
CA LYS A 122 38.19 -16.60 7.08
C LYS A 122 37.41 -16.45 8.38
N GLU A 123 37.37 -17.49 9.21
CA GLU A 123 36.74 -17.46 10.53
C GLU A 123 37.45 -16.48 11.49
N ILE A 124 38.79 -16.52 11.54
CA ILE A 124 39.60 -15.59 12.34
C ILE A 124 39.39 -14.15 11.88
N CYS A 125 39.40 -13.90 10.56
CA CYS A 125 39.11 -12.59 9.99
C CYS A 125 37.68 -12.12 10.26
N ALA A 126 36.68 -13.02 10.30
CA ALA A 126 35.30 -12.68 10.67
C ALA A 126 35.17 -12.33 12.16
N VAL A 127 35.82 -13.08 13.06
CA VAL A 127 35.85 -12.78 14.51
C VAL A 127 36.55 -11.45 14.77
N LEU A 128 37.70 -11.20 14.12
CA LEU A 128 38.40 -9.92 14.23
C LEU A 128 37.59 -8.76 13.64
N ALA A 129 36.90 -8.97 12.51
CA ALA A 129 35.99 -7.96 11.94
C ALA A 129 34.86 -7.61 12.91
N ALA A 130 34.16 -8.60 13.48
CA ALA A 130 33.07 -8.37 14.43
C ALA A 130 33.55 -7.66 15.71
N VAL A 131 34.70 -8.02 16.26
CA VAL A 131 35.29 -7.34 17.43
C VAL A 131 35.74 -5.91 17.08
N THR A 132 36.31 -5.71 15.89
CA THR A 132 36.67 -4.38 15.36
C THR A 132 35.43 -3.50 15.18
N GLU A 133 34.34 -4.06 14.66
CA GLU A 133 33.06 -3.39 14.44
C GLU A 133 32.40 -2.99 15.76
N VAL A 134 32.41 -3.87 16.77
CA VAL A 134 31.98 -3.55 18.15
C VAL A 134 32.84 -2.46 18.80
N ILE A 135 34.14 -2.39 18.49
CA ILE A 135 35.05 -1.34 19.00
C ILE A 135 34.86 -0.01 18.26
N ARG A 136 34.63 -0.03 16.94
CA ARG A 136 34.42 1.18 16.11
C ARG A 136 33.04 1.80 16.32
N SER A 137 31.98 0.99 16.32
CA SER A 137 30.59 1.44 16.50
C SER A 137 30.32 2.16 17.82
N GLN A 138 31.18 2.01 18.83
CA GLN A 138 31.11 2.71 20.11
C GLN A 138 32.37 3.56 20.41
N GLY A 139 32.95 4.17 19.37
CA GLY A 139 33.92 5.26 19.49
C GLY A 139 35.30 4.88 20.03
N GLY A 140 35.74 3.63 19.82
CA GLY A 140 37.02 3.14 20.30
C GLY A 140 38.23 3.65 19.52
N LYS A 141 39.36 3.83 20.21
CA LYS A 141 40.68 4.15 19.61
C LYS A 141 41.52 2.90 19.29
N GLU A 142 40.86 1.74 19.14
CA GLU A 142 41.48 0.50 18.62
C GLU A 142 42.79 0.06 19.32
N THR A 143 42.93 0.35 20.61
CA THR A 143 44.18 0.06 21.34
C THR A 143 44.33 -1.45 21.63
N GLU A 144 45.56 -1.97 21.52
CA GLU A 144 45.88 -3.39 21.68
C GLU A 144 45.33 -3.97 23.00
N THR A 145 45.48 -3.23 24.10
CA THR A 145 44.98 -3.66 25.43
C THR A 145 43.45 -3.76 25.50
N GLU A 146 42.71 -2.99 24.70
CA GLU A 146 41.25 -3.08 24.63
C GLU A 146 40.81 -4.25 23.75
N TYR A 147 41.49 -4.50 22.62
CA TYR A 147 41.28 -5.69 21.81
C TYR A 147 41.56 -6.97 22.61
N PHE A 148 42.74 -7.09 23.24
CA PHE A 148 43.11 -8.27 24.03
C PHE A 148 42.13 -8.51 25.19
N ALA A 149 41.76 -7.48 25.95
CA ALA A 149 40.81 -7.65 27.06
C ALA A 149 39.41 -8.07 26.56
N ALA A 150 38.90 -7.46 25.49
CA ALA A 150 37.59 -7.80 24.94
C ALA A 150 37.57 -9.21 24.31
N LEU A 151 38.63 -9.59 23.58
CA LEU A 151 38.81 -10.93 23.01
C LEU A 151 38.88 -11.99 24.11
N VAL A 152 39.74 -11.80 25.12
CA VAL A 152 39.90 -12.77 26.22
C VAL A 152 38.60 -12.97 27.00
N LEU A 153 37.87 -11.90 27.34
CA LEU A 153 36.57 -12.02 28.02
C LEU A 153 35.51 -12.73 27.15
N SER A 154 35.51 -12.48 25.84
CA SER A 154 34.57 -13.12 24.90
C SER A 154 34.90 -14.61 24.69
N CYS A 155 36.19 -14.96 24.59
CA CYS A 155 36.65 -16.34 24.52
C CYS A 155 36.36 -17.09 25.83
N LEU A 156 36.61 -16.48 26.99
CA LEU A 156 36.27 -17.06 28.30
C LEU A 156 34.77 -17.33 28.43
N ALA A 157 33.91 -16.36 28.08
CA ALA A 157 32.46 -16.56 28.08
C ALA A 157 32.02 -17.69 27.12
N THR A 158 32.63 -17.77 25.94
CA THR A 158 32.35 -18.83 24.96
C THR A 158 32.78 -20.21 25.46
N LEU A 159 33.95 -20.32 26.11
CA LEU A 159 34.43 -21.56 26.72
C LEU A 159 33.57 -22.00 27.90
N LEU A 160 33.17 -21.05 28.76
CA LEU A 160 32.27 -21.29 29.91
C LEU A 160 30.89 -21.77 29.46
N ARG A 161 30.34 -21.18 28.39
CA ARG A 161 29.07 -21.59 27.75
C ARG A 161 29.10 -23.03 27.19
N LYS A 162 30.30 -23.52 26.84
CA LYS A 162 30.54 -24.88 26.31
C LYS A 162 30.86 -25.93 27.40
N GLN A 163 30.92 -25.55 28.67
CA GLN A 163 31.14 -26.52 29.76
C GLN A 163 29.89 -27.37 30.00
N ASP A 164 30.09 -28.64 30.34
CA ASP A 164 29.04 -29.54 30.82
C ASP A 164 28.60 -29.23 32.26
N LEU A 165 27.54 -29.90 32.73
CA LEU A 165 26.97 -29.64 34.05
C LEU A 165 27.86 -30.12 35.22
N GLU A 166 28.66 -31.17 35.03
CA GLU A 166 29.56 -31.68 36.07
C GLU A 166 30.75 -30.73 36.26
N ALA A 167 31.24 -30.14 35.17
CA ALA A 167 32.29 -29.12 35.21
C ALA A 167 31.95 -27.90 36.08
N TRP A 168 30.66 -27.52 36.18
CA TRP A 168 30.21 -26.44 37.08
C TRP A 168 30.24 -26.81 38.57
N GLY A 169 30.41 -28.09 38.91
CA GLY A 169 30.66 -28.54 40.28
C GLY A 169 32.10 -28.29 40.76
N TYR A 170 33.06 -28.11 39.85
CA TYR A 170 34.46 -27.88 40.24
C TYR A 170 34.69 -26.42 40.69
N PRO A 171 35.38 -26.18 41.82
CA PRO A 171 35.71 -24.83 42.29
C PRO A 171 36.49 -23.98 41.28
N VAL A 172 37.31 -24.61 40.42
CA VAL A 172 38.10 -23.91 39.39
C VAL A 172 37.22 -23.25 38.34
N THR A 173 36.17 -23.93 37.86
CA THR A 173 35.21 -23.39 36.88
C THR A 173 34.48 -22.16 37.45
N LEU A 174 34.06 -22.26 38.72
CA LEU A 174 33.46 -21.15 39.45
C LEU A 174 34.46 -20.00 39.67
N GLN A 175 35.73 -20.27 39.97
CA GLN A 175 36.78 -19.23 40.09
C GLN A 175 37.01 -18.48 38.77
N VAL A 176 37.06 -19.17 37.63
CA VAL A 176 37.18 -18.54 36.30
C VAL A 176 35.95 -17.68 36.00
N TYR A 177 34.74 -18.17 36.32
CA TYR A 177 33.51 -17.38 36.20
C TYR A 177 33.45 -16.18 37.15
N HIS A 178 33.97 -16.29 38.37
CA HIS A 178 34.13 -15.18 39.30
C HIS A 178 35.12 -14.13 38.79
N GLY A 179 36.17 -14.55 38.08
CA GLY A 179 37.05 -13.66 37.33
C GLY A 179 36.25 -12.83 36.31
N LEU A 180 35.44 -13.47 35.48
CA LEU A 180 34.55 -12.81 34.51
C LEU A 180 33.54 -11.86 35.19
N LEU A 181 32.92 -12.27 36.31
CA LEU A 181 32.03 -11.41 37.11
C LEU A 181 32.74 -10.13 37.61
N SER A 182 34.00 -10.23 38.07
CA SER A 182 34.72 -9.07 38.62
C SER A 182 34.85 -7.90 37.63
N PHE A 183 34.90 -8.19 36.32
CA PHE A 183 34.96 -7.16 35.28
C PHE A 183 33.63 -6.45 35.02
N THR A 184 32.49 -6.92 35.55
CA THR A 184 31.17 -6.28 35.37
C THR A 184 30.99 -4.96 36.13
N VAL A 185 31.90 -4.64 37.05
CA VAL A 185 31.99 -3.32 37.72
C VAL A 185 33.16 -2.46 37.19
N HIS A 186 33.96 -2.95 36.23
CA HIS A 186 35.20 -2.31 35.79
C HIS A 186 34.99 -0.90 35.21
N ALA A 187 35.88 0.05 35.53
CA ALA A 187 35.73 1.46 35.16
C ALA A 187 35.62 1.71 33.64
N LYS A 188 36.53 1.14 32.83
CA LYS A 188 36.48 1.28 31.35
C LYS A 188 35.20 0.62 30.78
N PRO A 189 34.31 1.36 30.09
CA PRO A 189 33.01 0.82 29.64
C PRO A 189 33.07 -0.38 28.69
N LYS A 190 34.06 -0.46 27.79
CA LYS A 190 34.18 -1.58 26.82
C LYS A 190 34.35 -2.93 27.52
N ILE A 191 35.33 -3.00 28.43
CA ILE A 191 35.64 -4.17 29.26
C ILE A 191 34.41 -4.56 30.09
N ARG A 192 33.72 -3.57 30.67
CA ARG A 192 32.51 -3.78 31.46
C ARG A 192 31.35 -4.35 30.64
N LYS A 193 31.01 -3.75 29.49
CA LYS A 193 29.96 -4.23 28.59
C LYS A 193 30.27 -5.65 28.07
N ALA A 194 31.52 -5.91 27.69
CA ALA A 194 31.96 -7.24 27.25
C ALA A 194 31.81 -8.29 28.36
N ALA A 195 32.20 -7.97 29.61
CA ALA A 195 32.01 -8.85 30.75
C ALA A 195 30.52 -9.09 31.06
N GLN A 196 29.70 -8.04 31.08
CA GLN A 196 28.25 -8.13 31.33
C GLN A 196 27.57 -8.99 30.26
N HIS A 197 27.85 -8.76 28.97
CA HIS A 197 27.37 -9.59 27.87
C HIS A 197 27.85 -11.05 27.99
N GLY A 198 29.11 -11.28 28.38
CA GLY A 198 29.65 -12.61 28.63
C GLY A 198 28.92 -13.36 29.74
N VAL A 199 28.64 -12.69 30.87
CA VAL A 199 27.86 -13.23 31.99
C VAL A 199 26.43 -13.59 31.56
N CYS A 200 25.77 -12.72 30.78
CA CYS A 200 24.46 -12.99 30.20
C CYS A 200 24.48 -14.18 29.21
N SER A 201 25.49 -14.25 28.35
CA SER A 201 25.67 -15.33 27.35
C SER A 201 25.91 -16.69 28.00
N VAL A 202 26.62 -16.74 29.14
CA VAL A 202 26.76 -17.97 29.93
C VAL A 202 25.43 -18.35 30.59
N ILE A 203 24.84 -17.47 31.42
CA ILE A 203 23.62 -17.82 32.19
C ILE A 203 22.45 -18.19 31.27
N LYS A 204 22.26 -17.49 30.14
CA LYS A 204 21.14 -17.71 29.21
C LYS A 204 21.45 -18.72 28.09
N GLY A 205 22.72 -19.05 27.86
CA GLY A 205 23.15 -19.70 26.61
C GLY A 205 23.98 -20.98 26.77
N SER A 206 24.34 -21.40 28.00
CA SER A 206 25.06 -22.66 28.22
C SER A 206 24.30 -23.87 27.67
N GLU A 207 24.98 -24.75 26.95
CA GLU A 207 24.31 -25.74 26.08
C GLU A 207 23.48 -26.77 26.86
N PHE A 208 23.90 -27.12 28.08
CA PHE A 208 23.15 -28.03 28.96
C PHE A 208 21.82 -27.45 29.45
N MET A 209 21.55 -26.15 29.30
CA MET A 209 20.27 -25.52 29.67
C MET A 209 19.15 -25.81 28.67
N PHE A 210 19.45 -26.39 27.50
CA PHE A 210 18.48 -26.64 26.42
C PHE A 210 18.15 -28.12 26.18
N GLY A 211 18.75 -29.04 26.94
CA GLY A 211 18.51 -30.49 26.81
C GLY A 211 17.40 -31.02 27.74
N GLU A 212 16.93 -32.24 27.48
CA GLU A 212 15.88 -32.92 28.26
C GLU A 212 16.20 -33.10 29.76
N LYS A 213 17.49 -32.99 30.14
CA LYS A 213 17.99 -33.09 31.52
C LYS A 213 18.50 -31.74 32.07
N ALA A 214 18.06 -30.62 31.49
CA ALA A 214 18.47 -29.29 31.94
C ALA A 214 18.10 -29.02 33.41
N PRO A 215 18.99 -28.43 34.22
CA PRO A 215 18.64 -27.96 35.55
C PRO A 215 17.73 -26.73 35.46
N ALA A 216 16.82 -26.56 36.43
CA ALA A 216 15.86 -25.45 36.44
C ALA A 216 16.54 -24.05 36.44
N HIS A 217 17.76 -23.95 36.99
CA HIS A 217 18.58 -22.75 36.95
C HIS A 217 20.05 -23.11 36.72
N HIS A 218 20.78 -22.23 36.03
CA HIS A 218 22.23 -22.37 35.82
C HIS A 218 22.97 -22.30 37.18
N PRO A 219 23.92 -23.21 37.51
CA PRO A 219 24.56 -23.26 38.84
C PRO A 219 25.16 -21.92 39.29
N ALA A 220 25.80 -21.20 38.35
CA ALA A 220 26.40 -19.90 38.59
C ALA A 220 25.41 -18.74 38.88
N ALA A 221 24.10 -18.93 38.65
CA ALA A 221 23.09 -17.90 38.93
C ALA A 221 23.09 -17.47 40.41
N ILE A 222 23.35 -18.42 41.33
CA ILE A 222 23.39 -18.17 42.78
C ILE A 222 24.54 -17.22 43.16
N SER A 223 25.72 -17.39 42.54
CA SER A 223 26.88 -16.56 42.84
C SER A 223 26.79 -15.18 42.18
N THR A 224 26.23 -15.09 40.98
CA THR A 224 25.96 -13.82 40.28
C THR A 224 24.93 -12.96 41.00
N ALA A 225 23.81 -13.53 41.45
CA ALA A 225 22.80 -12.79 42.20
C ALA A 225 23.38 -12.20 43.51
N LYS A 226 24.15 -13.00 44.25
CA LYS A 226 24.84 -12.55 45.48
C LYS A 226 25.87 -11.46 45.20
N PHE A 227 26.64 -11.56 44.11
CA PHE A 227 27.58 -10.52 43.69
C PHE A 227 26.86 -9.19 43.38
N CYS A 228 25.80 -9.24 42.56
CA CYS A 228 25.02 -8.04 42.23
C CYS A 228 24.42 -7.36 43.49
N ILE A 229 23.86 -8.13 44.43
CA ILE A 229 23.34 -7.60 45.69
C ILE A 229 24.47 -6.95 46.51
N GLN A 230 25.61 -7.62 46.69
CA GLN A 230 26.73 -7.09 47.48
C GLN A 230 27.32 -5.81 46.90
N GLU A 231 27.51 -5.72 45.58
CA GLU A 231 28.03 -4.49 44.96
C GLU A 231 27.03 -3.34 44.99
N ILE A 232 25.72 -3.64 44.92
CA ILE A 232 24.65 -2.65 45.13
C ILE A 232 24.58 -2.18 46.58
N GLU A 233 24.65 -3.08 47.57
CA GLU A 233 24.60 -2.70 48.99
C GLU A 233 25.85 -1.91 49.43
N LYS A 234 27.04 -2.22 48.89
CA LYS A 234 28.26 -1.42 49.10
C LYS A 234 28.17 -0.02 48.48
N SER A 235 27.53 0.10 47.33
CA SER A 235 27.49 1.33 46.51
C SER A 235 26.25 2.20 46.76
N GLY A 236 25.21 1.64 47.38
CA GLY A 236 23.86 2.20 47.54
C GLY A 236 23.73 3.34 48.56
N GLY A 237 24.74 4.21 48.66
CA GLY A 237 24.73 5.37 49.55
C GLY A 237 25.74 6.47 49.20
N SER A 238 26.56 6.29 48.15
CA SER A 238 27.49 7.32 47.69
C SER A 238 26.84 8.29 46.69
N LYS A 239 27.37 9.50 46.57
CA LYS A 239 26.91 10.51 45.59
C LYS A 239 27.18 10.11 44.13
N GLU A 240 28.04 9.11 43.91
CA GLU A 240 28.37 8.57 42.59
C GLU A 240 27.79 7.15 42.44
N ALA A 241 26.48 7.05 42.18
CA ALA A 241 25.75 5.78 42.04
C ALA A 241 26.13 4.96 40.77
N THR A 242 27.33 5.12 40.22
CA THR A 242 27.78 4.56 38.94
C THR A 242 27.85 3.04 38.98
N THR A 243 28.49 2.45 39.99
CA THR A 243 28.53 1.00 40.21
C THR A 243 27.14 0.40 40.40
N THR A 244 26.27 1.09 41.15
CA THR A 244 24.86 0.71 41.31
C THR A 244 24.15 0.65 39.95
N LEU A 245 24.26 1.69 39.12
CA LEU A 245 23.69 1.71 37.76
C LEU A 245 24.25 0.59 36.88
N HIS A 246 25.54 0.25 36.99
CA HIS A 246 26.15 -0.88 36.28
C HIS A 246 25.52 -2.23 36.67
N MET A 247 25.29 -2.45 37.98
CA MET A 247 24.65 -3.67 38.48
C MET A 247 23.15 -3.72 38.17
N LEU A 248 22.43 -2.59 38.22
CA LEU A 248 21.03 -2.52 37.77
C LEU A 248 20.88 -2.85 36.28
N THR A 249 21.83 -2.40 35.45
CA THR A 249 21.87 -2.73 34.01
C THR A 249 22.10 -4.23 33.79
N LEU A 250 22.95 -4.87 34.58
CA LEU A 250 23.17 -6.32 34.51
C LEU A 250 21.97 -7.12 35.06
N LEU A 251 21.36 -6.68 36.17
CA LEU A 251 20.16 -7.30 36.73
C LEU A 251 18.97 -7.22 35.79
N LYS A 252 18.83 -6.15 35.00
CA LYS A 252 17.80 -6.04 33.97
C LYS A 252 17.78 -7.25 33.04
N ASP A 253 18.95 -7.75 32.63
CA ASP A 253 19.01 -8.93 31.78
C ASP A 253 18.89 -10.25 32.56
N LEU A 254 19.43 -10.33 33.78
CA LEU A 254 19.60 -11.59 34.51
C LEU A 254 18.48 -11.95 35.50
N LEU A 255 17.70 -10.99 35.99
CA LEU A 255 16.70 -11.21 37.03
C LEU A 255 15.65 -12.30 36.68
N PRO A 256 15.20 -12.51 35.42
CA PRO A 256 14.35 -13.65 35.06
C PRO A 256 15.00 -15.03 35.20
N CYS A 257 16.33 -15.12 35.25
CA CYS A 257 17.07 -16.38 35.23
C CYS A 257 17.33 -16.96 36.65
N PHE A 258 17.08 -16.18 37.70
CA PHE A 258 17.40 -16.54 39.07
C PHE A 258 16.29 -17.41 39.73
N PRO A 259 16.62 -18.23 40.75
CA PRO A 259 15.63 -18.90 41.60
C PRO A 259 14.83 -17.92 42.46
N GLU A 260 13.59 -18.29 42.82
CA GLU A 260 12.65 -17.53 43.68
C GLU A 260 13.33 -16.74 44.81
N GLY A 261 14.04 -17.43 45.71
CA GLY A 261 14.61 -16.78 46.91
C GLY A 261 15.62 -15.67 46.57
N LEU A 262 16.29 -15.76 45.42
CA LEU A 262 17.22 -14.75 44.93
C LEU A 262 16.51 -13.66 44.11
N VAL A 263 15.44 -13.99 43.37
CA VAL A 263 14.55 -12.98 42.78
C VAL A 263 13.93 -12.11 43.88
N LYS A 264 13.53 -12.70 45.00
CA LYS A 264 13.07 -12.00 46.21
C LYS A 264 14.15 -11.07 46.77
N SER A 265 15.33 -11.59 47.13
CA SER A 265 16.40 -10.75 47.70
C SER A 265 16.87 -9.64 46.74
N CYS A 266 16.95 -9.91 45.44
CA CYS A 266 17.20 -8.88 44.43
C CYS A 266 16.07 -7.82 44.42
N SER A 267 14.80 -8.23 44.44
CA SER A 267 13.65 -7.30 44.44
C SER A 267 13.59 -6.43 45.69
N GLU A 268 13.85 -7.00 46.87
CA GLU A 268 13.98 -6.25 48.13
C GLU A 268 15.14 -5.23 48.07
N THR A 269 16.25 -5.60 47.44
CA THR A 269 17.41 -4.71 47.23
C THR A 269 17.08 -3.58 46.24
N LEU A 270 16.39 -3.89 45.13
CA LEU A 270 15.91 -2.91 44.15
C LEU A 270 14.98 -1.88 44.82
N LEU A 271 13.95 -2.34 45.52
CA LEU A 271 12.99 -1.48 46.23
C LEU A 271 13.69 -0.62 47.29
N ARG A 272 14.59 -1.19 48.11
CA ARG A 272 15.37 -0.43 49.10
C ARG A 272 16.15 0.71 48.45
N VAL A 273 16.80 0.43 47.33
CA VAL A 273 17.62 1.40 46.57
C VAL A 273 16.76 2.46 45.84
N MET A 274 15.51 2.15 45.50
CA MET A 274 14.54 3.13 44.98
C MET A 274 14.14 4.19 46.03
N THR A 275 14.24 3.90 47.33
CA THR A 275 13.96 4.90 48.39
C THR A 275 14.97 6.05 48.43
N LEU A 276 16.14 5.89 47.81
CA LEU A 276 17.24 6.87 47.80
C LEU A 276 16.96 8.10 46.91
N SER A 277 15.78 8.21 46.30
CA SER A 277 15.29 9.33 45.46
C SER A 277 16.09 9.66 44.18
N HIS A 278 17.17 8.93 43.88
CA HIS A 278 18.02 9.18 42.72
C HIS A 278 17.35 8.72 41.40
N VAL A 279 16.82 9.67 40.62
CA VAL A 279 15.95 9.45 39.44
C VAL A 279 16.45 8.35 38.48
N LEU A 280 17.72 8.37 38.07
CA LEU A 280 18.28 7.37 37.14
C LEU A 280 18.32 5.95 37.74
N VAL A 281 18.52 5.86 39.06
CA VAL A 281 18.58 4.58 39.78
C VAL A 281 17.18 3.97 39.89
N THR A 282 16.18 4.79 40.20
CA THR A 282 14.76 4.39 40.16
C THR A 282 14.34 3.98 38.75
N ALA A 283 14.76 4.71 37.71
CA ALA A 283 14.48 4.35 36.32
C ALA A 283 15.11 3.00 35.91
N CYS A 284 16.38 2.76 36.25
CA CYS A 284 17.03 1.48 35.97
C CYS A 284 16.43 0.30 36.78
N ALA A 285 16.02 0.53 38.03
CA ALA A 285 15.31 -0.48 38.82
C ALA A 285 13.93 -0.81 38.22
N MET A 286 13.17 0.19 37.78
CA MET A 286 11.91 -0.02 37.04
C MET A 286 12.14 -0.80 35.74
N GLN A 287 13.20 -0.52 34.98
CA GLN A 287 13.55 -1.33 33.79
C GLN A 287 13.87 -2.79 34.14
N ALA A 288 14.50 -3.06 35.29
CA ALA A 288 14.77 -4.42 35.74
C ALA A 288 13.49 -5.17 36.14
N PHE A 289 12.56 -4.50 36.83
CA PHE A 289 11.23 -5.06 37.10
C PHE A 289 10.42 -5.29 35.82
N HIS A 290 10.43 -4.35 34.87
CA HIS A 290 9.76 -4.54 33.57
C HIS A 290 10.30 -5.77 32.85
N SER A 291 11.62 -5.97 32.81
CA SER A 291 12.26 -7.14 32.20
C SER A 291 11.87 -8.45 32.91
N LEU A 292 11.87 -8.47 34.24
CA LEU A 292 11.39 -9.62 35.04
C LEU A 292 9.97 -10.03 34.65
N PHE A 293 9.03 -9.10 34.55
CA PHE A 293 7.65 -9.42 34.22
C PHE A 293 7.45 -9.71 32.72
N HIS A 294 8.15 -9.00 31.83
CA HIS A 294 8.11 -9.21 30.38
C HIS A 294 8.59 -10.60 29.98
N ALA A 295 9.57 -11.16 30.70
CA ALA A 295 10.07 -12.52 30.48
C ALA A 295 9.06 -13.64 30.84
N LYS A 296 7.88 -13.31 31.38
CA LYS A 296 6.82 -14.27 31.78
C LYS A 296 7.35 -15.48 32.59
N PRO A 297 8.13 -15.26 33.68
CA PRO A 297 8.83 -16.29 34.45
C PRO A 297 7.91 -17.35 35.06
N GLY A 298 8.38 -18.59 35.18
CA GLY A 298 7.63 -19.67 35.83
C GLY A 298 7.61 -19.57 37.37
N PRO A 299 6.77 -20.35 38.06
CA PRO A 299 6.59 -20.25 39.51
C PRO A 299 7.88 -20.51 40.32
N GLY A 300 8.83 -21.32 39.83
CA GLY A 300 10.14 -21.52 40.48
C GLY A 300 11.10 -20.33 40.41
N THR A 301 10.86 -19.38 39.51
CA THR A 301 11.54 -18.07 39.45
C THR A 301 10.74 -17.02 40.22
N LEU A 302 9.41 -17.02 40.07
CA LEU A 302 8.53 -16.00 40.63
C LEU A 302 7.12 -16.59 40.91
N PRO A 303 6.82 -16.97 42.16
CA PRO A 303 5.48 -17.38 42.59
C PRO A 303 4.44 -16.25 42.46
N ALA A 304 3.16 -16.62 42.50
CA ALA A 304 2.07 -15.66 42.43
C ALA A 304 2.04 -14.72 43.65
N GLU A 305 2.32 -15.26 44.84
CA GLU A 305 2.37 -14.54 46.11
C GLU A 305 3.51 -13.50 46.12
N LEU A 306 4.69 -13.87 45.62
CA LEU A 306 5.83 -12.96 45.51
C LEU A 306 5.58 -11.87 44.47
N ASN A 307 4.96 -12.21 43.33
CA ASN A 307 4.57 -11.22 42.33
C ASN A 307 3.52 -10.24 42.90
N ALA A 308 2.50 -10.72 43.61
CA ALA A 308 1.50 -9.89 44.29
C ALA A 308 2.12 -8.99 45.37
N GLN A 309 3.14 -9.46 46.11
CA GLN A 309 3.92 -8.64 47.06
C GLN A 309 4.69 -7.52 46.35
N ILE A 310 5.41 -7.82 45.26
CA ILE A 310 6.16 -6.82 44.48
C ILE A 310 5.20 -5.78 43.86
N ILE A 311 4.09 -6.22 43.26
CA ILE A 311 3.02 -5.34 42.77
C ILE A 311 2.51 -4.42 43.87
N THR A 312 2.28 -4.95 45.08
CA THR A 312 1.78 -4.17 46.21
C THR A 312 2.78 -3.09 46.64
N ALA A 313 4.06 -3.43 46.74
CA ALA A 313 5.14 -2.48 47.07
C ALA A 313 5.37 -1.44 45.96
N LEU A 314 5.21 -1.80 44.69
CA LEU A 314 5.37 -0.86 43.56
C LEU A 314 4.30 0.25 43.52
N TYR A 315 3.17 0.10 44.22
CA TYR A 315 2.22 1.22 44.38
C TYR A 315 2.75 2.33 45.29
N ASP A 316 3.70 2.07 46.18
CA ASP A 316 4.29 3.09 47.05
C ASP A 316 5.28 3.98 46.28
N TYR A 317 5.60 3.62 45.04
CA TYR A 317 6.46 4.34 44.10
C TYR A 317 5.69 4.87 42.87
N VAL A 318 4.38 5.14 43.00
CA VAL A 318 3.57 5.85 41.98
C VAL A 318 4.16 7.24 41.75
N PRO A 319 4.63 7.59 40.54
CA PRO A 319 5.17 8.92 40.25
C PRO A 319 4.08 9.99 40.15
N SER A 320 4.48 11.28 40.18
CA SER A 320 3.53 12.39 39.99
C SER A 320 2.88 12.34 38.60
N GLU A 321 1.63 12.78 38.48
CA GLU A 321 0.92 12.90 37.19
C GLU A 321 1.59 13.90 36.21
N ASN A 322 2.54 14.69 36.70
CA ASN A 322 3.41 15.58 35.92
C ASN A 322 4.71 14.92 35.42
N ASP A 323 5.18 13.84 36.06
CA ASP A 323 6.49 13.21 35.82
C ASP A 323 6.41 12.19 34.68
N LEU A 324 6.35 12.70 33.46
CA LEU A 324 6.18 11.95 32.21
C LEU A 324 6.95 10.62 32.14
N GLN A 325 8.28 10.66 32.19
CA GLN A 325 9.12 9.47 31.95
C GLN A 325 9.03 8.43 33.08
N PRO A 326 9.13 8.79 34.38
CA PRO A 326 8.85 7.85 35.47
C PRO A 326 7.46 7.23 35.40
N LEU A 327 6.41 8.00 35.10
CA LEU A 327 5.03 7.50 35.09
C LEU A 327 4.77 6.55 33.92
N LEU A 328 5.32 6.83 32.73
CA LEU A 328 5.30 5.90 31.60
C LEU A 328 6.00 4.57 31.94
N ALA A 329 7.16 4.63 32.61
CA ALA A 329 7.88 3.43 33.06
C ALA A 329 7.07 2.64 34.10
N TRP A 330 6.50 3.31 35.11
CA TRP A 330 5.67 2.67 36.14
C TRP A 330 4.45 1.97 35.53
N LEU A 331 3.73 2.63 34.62
CA LEU A 331 2.59 2.04 33.91
C LEU A 331 2.99 0.76 33.16
N LYS A 332 4.12 0.75 32.44
CA LYS A 332 4.59 -0.43 31.69
C LYS A 332 5.23 -1.52 32.55
N VAL A 333 5.75 -1.21 33.73
CA VAL A 333 6.09 -2.23 34.75
C VAL A 333 4.81 -2.91 35.23
N MET A 334 3.84 -2.11 35.70
CA MET A 334 2.62 -2.61 36.34
C MET A 334 1.70 -3.34 35.36
N GLU A 335 1.63 -2.93 34.10
CA GLU A 335 0.95 -3.65 33.02
C GLU A 335 1.44 -5.09 32.91
N LYS A 336 2.76 -5.30 32.72
CA LYS A 336 3.31 -6.65 32.57
C LYS A 336 3.32 -7.43 33.89
N ALA A 337 3.44 -6.76 35.04
CA ALA A 337 3.36 -7.39 36.35
C ALA A 337 2.00 -8.08 36.59
N HIS A 338 0.89 -7.36 36.36
CA HIS A 338 -0.47 -7.90 36.52
C HIS A 338 -0.77 -9.00 35.48
N ILE A 339 -0.33 -8.84 34.22
CA ILE A 339 -0.43 -9.89 33.20
C ILE A 339 0.30 -11.17 33.64
N ASN A 340 1.50 -11.04 34.22
CA ASN A 340 2.23 -12.17 34.76
C ASN A 340 1.53 -12.80 35.98
N LEU A 341 0.91 -11.99 36.85
CA LEU A 341 0.21 -12.49 38.03
C LEU A 341 -1.04 -13.31 37.66
N VAL A 342 -1.88 -12.80 36.75
CA VAL A 342 -3.10 -13.50 36.31
C VAL A 342 -2.76 -14.82 35.61
N ARG A 343 -1.68 -14.85 34.81
CA ARG A 343 -1.17 -16.08 34.18
C ARG A 343 -0.67 -17.13 35.19
N LEU A 344 -0.10 -16.70 36.33
CA LEU A 344 0.36 -17.61 37.39
C LEU A 344 -0.79 -18.09 38.28
N GLN A 345 -1.70 -17.19 38.67
CA GLN A 345 -2.85 -17.51 39.51
C GLN A 345 -4.02 -16.54 39.22
N ARG A 346 -4.97 -17.01 38.38
CA ARG A 346 -6.11 -16.23 37.88
C ARG A 346 -6.82 -15.42 38.98
N ASP A 347 -7.30 -16.10 40.02
CA ASP A 347 -8.22 -15.49 41.00
C ASP A 347 -7.53 -14.47 41.92
N LEU A 348 -6.25 -14.70 42.24
CA LEU A 348 -5.42 -13.71 42.95
C LEU A 348 -5.16 -12.49 42.04
N GLY A 349 -4.75 -12.70 40.80
CA GLY A 349 -4.49 -11.62 39.84
C GLY A 349 -5.72 -10.75 39.57
N LEU A 350 -6.88 -11.36 39.34
CA LEU A 350 -8.15 -10.65 39.19
C LEU A 350 -8.55 -9.87 40.45
N GLY A 351 -8.12 -10.28 41.64
CA GLY A 351 -8.28 -9.54 42.89
C GLY A 351 -7.49 -8.22 42.95
N HIS A 352 -6.32 -8.15 42.29
CA HIS A 352 -5.47 -6.95 42.27
C HIS A 352 -5.86 -5.95 41.17
N LEU A 353 -6.43 -6.40 40.04
CA LEU A 353 -6.77 -5.52 38.91
C LEU A 353 -7.63 -4.29 39.24
N PRO A 354 -8.64 -4.33 40.15
CA PRO A 354 -9.45 -3.15 40.48
C PRO A 354 -8.64 -1.98 41.04
N ARG A 355 -7.53 -2.24 41.77
CA ARG A 355 -6.63 -1.18 42.26
C ARG A 355 -5.90 -0.51 41.10
N PHE A 356 -5.41 -1.31 40.13
CA PHE A 356 -4.74 -0.78 38.94
C PHE A 356 -5.69 0.05 38.09
N PHE A 357 -6.93 -0.40 37.88
CA PHE A 357 -7.93 0.37 37.13
C PHE A 357 -8.26 1.70 37.82
N GLY A 358 -8.40 1.72 39.15
CA GLY A 358 -8.59 2.97 39.90
C GLY A 358 -7.44 3.96 39.71
N THR A 359 -6.19 3.54 39.96
CA THR A 359 -5.00 4.41 39.85
C THR A 359 -4.73 4.85 38.40
N THR A 360 -4.85 3.94 37.43
CA THR A 360 -4.57 4.27 36.02
C THR A 360 -5.68 5.10 35.37
N THR A 361 -6.92 5.06 35.88
CA THR A 361 -7.94 6.05 35.47
C THR A 361 -7.54 7.47 35.89
N THR A 362 -6.95 7.71 37.08
CA THR A 362 -6.57 9.11 37.44
C THR A 362 -5.48 9.66 36.52
N CYS A 363 -4.57 8.80 36.04
CA CYS A 363 -3.55 9.16 35.05
C CYS A 363 -4.14 9.73 33.73
N LEU A 364 -5.44 9.52 33.44
CA LEU A 364 -6.15 10.14 32.32
C LEU A 364 -6.43 11.65 32.53
N LEU A 365 -6.19 12.19 33.73
CA LEU A 365 -6.21 13.63 34.03
C LEU A 365 -4.87 14.32 33.74
N SER A 366 -3.79 13.56 33.50
CA SER A 366 -2.46 14.11 33.24
C SER A 366 -2.48 15.08 32.05
N PRO A 367 -1.80 16.24 32.13
CA PRO A 367 -1.69 17.16 30.99
C PRO A 367 -0.89 16.57 29.81
N HIS A 368 -0.15 15.48 30.04
CA HIS A 368 0.68 14.83 29.02
C HIS A 368 -0.11 13.79 28.23
N SER A 369 -0.40 14.09 26.96
CA SER A 369 -1.11 13.17 26.05
C SER A 369 -0.46 11.79 25.91
N GLN A 370 0.87 11.70 26.07
CA GLN A 370 1.61 10.44 26.12
C GLN A 370 1.22 9.58 27.34
N VAL A 371 1.07 10.17 28.53
CA VAL A 371 0.63 9.46 29.75
C VAL A 371 -0.80 8.96 29.57
N VAL A 372 -1.71 9.84 29.11
CA VAL A 372 -3.11 9.47 28.84
C VAL A 372 -3.20 8.31 27.84
N THR A 373 -2.37 8.33 26.79
CA THR A 373 -2.29 7.27 25.78
C THR A 373 -1.74 5.96 26.36
N ALA A 374 -0.64 6.01 27.12
CA ALA A 374 -0.05 4.82 27.72
C ALA A 374 -0.96 4.17 28.78
N ALA A 375 -1.58 4.98 29.65
CA ALA A 375 -2.58 4.52 30.61
C ALA A 375 -3.76 3.82 29.91
N THR A 376 -4.27 4.44 28.84
CA THR A 376 -5.34 3.87 28.00
C THR A 376 -4.92 2.52 27.39
N GLN A 377 -3.72 2.42 26.82
CA GLN A 377 -3.21 1.18 26.24
C GLN A 377 -3.00 0.08 27.29
N SER A 378 -2.44 0.41 28.46
CA SER A 378 -2.19 -0.57 29.53
C SER A 378 -3.49 -1.17 30.09
N LEU A 379 -4.55 -0.37 30.21
CA LEU A 379 -5.86 -0.86 30.60
C LEU A 379 -6.49 -1.73 29.50
N GLN A 380 -6.38 -1.36 28.22
CA GLN A 380 -6.86 -2.19 27.10
C GLN A 380 -6.12 -3.53 27.00
N GLU A 381 -4.80 -3.55 27.22
CA GLU A 381 -3.98 -4.75 27.22
C GLU A 381 -4.44 -5.73 28.31
N ILE A 382 -4.63 -5.24 29.55
CA ILE A 382 -5.11 -6.06 30.67
C ILE A 382 -6.53 -6.60 30.40
N LEU A 383 -7.44 -5.83 29.79
CA LEU A 383 -8.76 -6.34 29.41
C LEU A 383 -8.66 -7.52 28.42
N LYS A 384 -7.72 -7.47 27.48
CA LYS A 384 -7.53 -8.49 26.43
C LYS A 384 -6.78 -9.74 26.95
N GLU A 385 -5.67 -9.55 27.65
CA GLU A 385 -4.82 -10.65 28.13
C GLU A 385 -5.32 -11.27 29.44
N CYS A 386 -5.90 -10.48 30.35
CA CYS A 386 -6.23 -10.94 31.72
C CYS A 386 -7.72 -11.19 31.99
N VAL A 387 -8.62 -10.58 31.23
CA VAL A 387 -10.07 -10.63 31.53
C VAL A 387 -10.83 -11.41 30.47
N ALA A 388 -10.74 -11.01 29.19
CA ALA A 388 -11.46 -11.63 28.09
C ALA A 388 -11.36 -13.18 28.03
N PRO A 389 -10.19 -13.82 28.24
CA PRO A 389 -10.07 -15.28 28.19
C PRO A 389 -10.83 -16.01 29.32
N HIS A 390 -11.07 -15.32 30.44
CA HIS A 390 -11.67 -15.91 31.65
C HIS A 390 -13.13 -15.52 31.87
N MET A 391 -13.70 -14.64 31.04
CA MET A 391 -15.11 -14.22 31.17
C MET A 391 -16.11 -15.38 31.04
N ALA A 392 -15.75 -16.46 30.34
CA ALA A 392 -16.56 -17.68 30.30
C ALA A 392 -16.66 -18.35 31.69
N ASP A 393 -15.52 -18.53 32.38
CA ASP A 393 -15.42 -19.14 33.71
C ASP A 393 -16.11 -18.29 34.79
N ILE A 394 -16.01 -16.97 34.68
CA ILE A 394 -16.50 -16.01 35.69
C ILE A 394 -18.04 -16.00 35.74
N GLY A 395 -18.71 -16.33 34.64
CA GLY A 395 -20.18 -16.31 34.55
C GLY A 395 -20.74 -14.88 34.62
N SER A 396 -22.06 -14.78 34.89
CA SER A 396 -22.79 -13.51 34.79
C SER A 396 -22.39 -12.52 35.88
N VAL A 397 -21.97 -11.32 35.47
CA VAL A 397 -21.54 -10.25 36.37
C VAL A 397 -22.73 -9.35 36.72
N THR A 398 -23.15 -9.41 37.99
CA THR A 398 -24.24 -8.61 38.55
C THR A 398 -23.75 -7.75 39.72
N SER A 399 -24.50 -6.71 40.09
CA SER A 399 -24.14 -5.81 41.20
C SER A 399 -24.04 -6.50 42.58
N SER A 400 -24.63 -7.67 42.74
CA SER A 400 -24.60 -8.50 43.96
C SER A 400 -23.60 -9.66 43.88
N ALA A 401 -22.81 -9.77 42.82
CA ALA A 401 -21.85 -10.85 42.65
C ALA A 401 -20.64 -10.71 43.61
N SER A 402 -20.06 -11.86 43.97
CA SER A 402 -18.88 -12.00 44.82
C SER A 402 -17.65 -12.47 44.01
N GLY A 403 -16.44 -12.32 44.57
CA GLY A 403 -15.22 -12.86 43.97
C GLY A 403 -14.86 -12.19 42.63
N PRO A 404 -14.31 -12.93 41.64
CA PRO A 404 -13.85 -12.39 40.36
C PRO A 404 -14.87 -11.52 39.61
N ALA A 405 -16.15 -11.90 39.63
CA ALA A 405 -17.23 -11.11 39.02
C ALA A 405 -17.36 -9.71 39.67
N GLN A 406 -17.18 -9.61 40.99
CA GLN A 406 -17.16 -8.32 41.68
C GLN A 406 -15.96 -7.46 41.28
N CYS A 407 -14.81 -8.08 40.99
CA CYS A 407 -13.63 -7.37 40.52
C CYS A 407 -13.86 -6.75 39.13
N VAL A 408 -14.41 -7.52 38.18
CA VAL A 408 -14.79 -7.00 36.85
C VAL A 408 -15.81 -5.86 36.97
N ALA A 409 -16.81 -5.97 37.86
CA ALA A 409 -17.76 -4.90 38.12
C ALA A 409 -17.09 -3.63 38.67
N LYS A 410 -16.15 -3.74 39.61
CA LYS A 410 -15.39 -2.61 40.16
C LYS A 410 -14.50 -1.95 39.09
N MET A 411 -13.82 -2.74 38.27
CA MET A 411 -13.00 -2.25 37.16
C MET A 411 -13.86 -1.49 36.12
N PHE A 412 -15.07 -1.97 35.82
CA PHE A 412 -16.00 -1.27 34.94
C PHE A 412 -16.45 0.07 35.53
N ARG A 413 -16.83 0.13 36.81
CA ARG A 413 -17.19 1.40 37.49
C ARG A 413 -16.05 2.41 37.45
N ALA A 414 -14.80 1.98 37.64
CA ALA A 414 -13.62 2.83 37.55
C ALA A 414 -13.38 3.42 36.14
N VAL A 415 -13.92 2.82 35.08
CA VAL A 415 -13.88 3.38 33.71
C VAL A 415 -15.15 4.20 33.41
N GLU A 416 -16.31 3.81 33.93
CA GLU A 416 -17.57 4.56 33.82
C GLU A 416 -17.47 5.95 34.50
N GLU A 417 -16.75 6.06 35.62
CA GLU A 417 -16.39 7.37 36.21
C GLU A 417 -15.62 8.28 35.24
N GLY A 418 -14.94 7.71 34.25
CA GLY A 418 -14.28 8.42 33.14
C GLY A 418 -15.24 9.24 32.27
N LEU A 419 -16.56 9.00 32.34
CA LEU A 419 -17.56 9.79 31.63
C LEU A 419 -17.97 11.08 32.38
N THR A 420 -17.51 11.26 33.62
CA THR A 420 -17.78 12.50 34.37
C THR A 420 -17.00 13.69 33.81
N TYR A 421 -17.49 14.91 34.06
CA TYR A 421 -16.96 16.14 33.45
C TYR A 421 -15.47 16.41 33.79
N LYS A 422 -14.96 15.93 34.93
CA LYS A 422 -13.52 15.98 35.29
C LYS A 422 -12.60 15.39 34.20
N PHE A 423 -13.09 14.39 33.45
CA PHE A 423 -12.35 13.69 32.40
C PHE A 423 -12.65 14.18 30.97
N HIS A 424 -13.32 15.32 30.79
CA HIS A 424 -13.76 15.79 29.45
C HIS A 424 -12.64 15.83 28.39
N ALA A 425 -11.41 16.16 28.78
CA ALA A 425 -10.25 16.16 27.87
C ALA A 425 -9.83 14.75 27.40
N ALA A 426 -10.15 13.70 28.18
CA ALA A 426 -9.81 12.31 27.92
C ALA A 426 -11.02 11.43 27.53
N TRP A 427 -12.22 12.02 27.34
CA TRP A 427 -13.43 11.28 26.94
C TRP A 427 -13.23 10.44 25.66
N SER A 428 -12.41 10.90 24.72
CA SER A 428 -12.02 10.13 23.52
C SER A 428 -11.32 8.81 23.86
N SER A 429 -10.47 8.79 24.88
CA SER A 429 -9.80 7.59 25.40
C SER A 429 -10.73 6.73 26.26
N VAL A 430 -11.59 7.35 27.08
CA VAL A 430 -12.58 6.62 27.89
C VAL A 430 -13.58 5.86 27.00
N LEU A 431 -14.03 6.46 25.90
CA LEU A 431 -14.88 5.78 24.91
C LEU A 431 -14.17 4.58 24.26
N GLN A 432 -12.86 4.67 24.02
CA GLN A 432 -12.06 3.52 23.54
C GLN A 432 -11.91 2.43 24.61
N LEU A 433 -11.75 2.80 25.88
CA LEU A 433 -11.73 1.84 26.99
C LEU A 433 -13.08 1.12 27.13
N LEU A 434 -14.19 1.85 27.08
CA LEU A 434 -15.54 1.28 27.12
C LEU A 434 -15.81 0.36 25.92
N CYS A 435 -15.36 0.73 24.72
CA CYS A 435 -15.41 -0.12 23.52
C CYS A 435 -14.74 -1.50 23.79
N VAL A 436 -13.49 -1.50 24.28
CA VAL A 436 -12.76 -2.74 24.60
C VAL A 436 -13.39 -3.49 25.78
N PHE A 437 -13.96 -2.78 26.76
CA PHE A 437 -14.68 -3.38 27.89
C PHE A 437 -15.94 -4.13 27.42
N PHE A 438 -16.70 -3.54 26.49
CA PHE A 438 -17.87 -4.17 25.89
C PHE A 438 -17.46 -5.35 25.01
N GLU A 439 -16.41 -5.24 24.18
CA GLU A 439 -15.85 -6.35 23.39
C GLU A 439 -15.43 -7.54 24.29
N ALA A 440 -14.67 -7.27 25.36
CA ALA A 440 -14.11 -8.30 26.24
C ALA A 440 -15.14 -8.94 27.18
N CYS A 441 -16.04 -8.16 27.77
CA CYS A 441 -16.88 -8.60 28.89
C CYS A 441 -18.39 -8.62 28.59
N GLY A 442 -18.84 -8.03 27.48
CA GLY A 442 -20.27 -7.72 27.24
C GLY A 442 -21.22 -8.90 27.38
N ARG A 443 -20.86 -10.07 26.83
CA ARG A 443 -21.66 -11.31 26.89
C ARG A 443 -22.12 -11.72 28.30
N GLN A 444 -21.34 -11.36 29.33
CA GLN A 444 -21.57 -11.75 30.72
C GLN A 444 -21.81 -10.56 31.66
N ALA A 445 -21.24 -9.40 31.36
CA ALA A 445 -21.30 -8.18 32.16
C ALA A 445 -22.37 -7.17 31.70
N HIS A 446 -23.16 -7.49 30.67
CA HIS A 446 -24.30 -6.65 30.26
C HIS A 446 -25.23 -6.19 31.40
N PRO A 447 -25.50 -6.94 32.50
CA PRO A 447 -26.41 -6.48 33.55
C PRO A 447 -25.93 -5.21 34.26
N VAL A 448 -24.62 -5.07 34.49
CA VAL A 448 -24.04 -3.86 35.10
C VAL A 448 -23.81 -2.74 34.08
N MET A 449 -23.62 -3.08 32.80
CA MET A 449 -23.32 -2.15 31.71
C MET A 449 -24.56 -1.41 31.14
N LYS A 450 -25.78 -1.93 31.29
CA LYS A 450 -27.01 -1.33 30.70
C LYS A 450 -27.17 0.17 31.01
N LYS A 451 -26.87 0.62 32.24
CA LYS A 451 -26.97 2.05 32.62
C LYS A 451 -25.94 2.93 31.92
N CYS A 452 -24.70 2.46 31.78
CA CYS A 452 -23.67 3.17 31.01
C CYS A 452 -24.07 3.31 29.54
N LEU A 453 -24.70 2.30 28.94
CA LEU A 453 -25.18 2.35 27.55
C LEU A 453 -26.29 3.39 27.36
N GLN A 454 -27.21 3.51 28.32
CA GLN A 454 -28.22 4.59 28.36
C GLN A 454 -27.53 5.96 28.38
N SER A 455 -26.66 6.20 29.37
CA SER A 455 -25.92 7.46 29.51
C SER A 455 -25.07 7.82 28.28
N LEU A 456 -24.49 6.83 27.57
CA LEU A 456 -23.79 7.07 26.31
C LEU A 456 -24.73 7.50 25.18
N CYS A 457 -25.87 6.82 25.01
CA CYS A 457 -26.85 7.20 24.00
C CYS A 457 -27.45 8.59 24.27
N ASP A 458 -27.72 8.92 25.53
CA ASP A 458 -28.25 10.24 25.93
C ASP A 458 -27.18 11.35 25.80
N LEU A 459 -25.90 11.03 26.09
CA LEU A 459 -24.77 11.93 25.83
C LEU A 459 -24.58 12.21 24.33
N ARG A 460 -24.89 11.26 23.45
CA ARG A 460 -24.89 11.49 21.99
C ARG A 460 -26.02 12.43 21.54
N LEU A 461 -27.19 12.34 22.17
CA LEU A 461 -28.33 13.23 21.90
C LEU A 461 -28.08 14.67 22.38
N SER A 462 -27.02 14.90 23.18
CA SER A 462 -26.64 16.24 23.63
C SER A 462 -26.09 17.11 22.49
N PRO A 463 -26.51 18.38 22.37
CA PRO A 463 -26.15 19.23 21.24
C PRO A 463 -24.64 19.52 21.19
N HIS A 464 -24.04 19.37 20.01
CA HIS A 464 -22.62 19.59 19.72
C HIS A 464 -21.61 18.61 20.36
N PHE A 465 -22.03 17.37 20.71
CA PHE A 465 -21.10 16.35 21.21
C PHE A 465 -19.93 16.06 20.22
N PRO A 466 -18.65 16.18 20.63
CA PRO A 466 -17.51 16.17 19.70
C PRO A 466 -16.96 14.78 19.34
N HIS A 467 -17.39 13.72 20.03
CA HIS A 467 -16.80 12.37 19.90
C HIS A 467 -17.79 11.33 19.37
N THR A 468 -18.76 11.76 18.55
CA THR A 468 -19.83 10.93 17.96
C THR A 468 -19.35 9.59 17.42
N ALA A 469 -18.33 9.57 16.57
CA ALA A 469 -17.82 8.34 15.96
C ALA A 469 -17.16 7.36 16.95
N ALA A 470 -16.51 7.85 18.02
CA ALA A 470 -15.95 6.99 19.06
C ALA A 470 -17.05 6.37 19.93
N LEU A 471 -18.14 7.11 20.15
CA LEU A 471 -19.32 6.65 20.87
C LEU A 471 -20.14 5.65 20.03
N ASP A 472 -20.32 5.93 18.72
CA ASP A 472 -20.93 4.98 17.77
C ASP A 472 -20.18 3.65 17.74
N LYS A 473 -18.84 3.69 17.73
CA LYS A 473 -18.02 2.49 17.83
C LYS A 473 -18.20 1.75 19.17
N ALA A 474 -18.28 2.46 20.29
CA ALA A 474 -18.51 1.84 21.60
C ALA A 474 -19.91 1.19 21.70
N VAL A 475 -20.96 1.83 21.18
CA VAL A 475 -22.31 1.25 21.10
C VAL A 475 -22.34 0.06 20.11
N GLY A 476 -21.62 0.16 18.99
CA GLY A 476 -21.40 -0.93 18.04
C GLY A 476 -20.72 -2.13 18.69
N ALA A 477 -19.65 -1.92 19.47
CA ALA A 477 -19.00 -2.95 20.27
C ALA A 477 -19.95 -3.63 21.27
N ALA A 478 -20.87 -2.89 21.89
CA ALA A 478 -21.90 -3.46 22.75
C ALA A 478 -22.94 -4.29 21.95
N VAL A 479 -23.37 -3.84 20.77
CA VAL A 479 -24.24 -4.64 19.88
C VAL A 479 -23.54 -5.93 19.43
N ALA A 480 -22.24 -5.86 19.12
CA ALA A 480 -21.42 -6.96 18.65
C ALA A 480 -21.03 -7.99 19.72
N SER A 481 -21.26 -7.69 21.01
CA SER A 481 -20.89 -8.55 22.14
C SER A 481 -22.06 -8.95 23.04
N MET A 482 -23.00 -8.03 23.31
CA MET A 482 -24.21 -8.29 24.10
C MET A 482 -25.39 -8.75 23.23
N GLY A 483 -25.30 -8.53 21.93
CA GLY A 483 -26.38 -8.71 20.97
C GLY A 483 -27.35 -7.52 20.92
N PRO A 484 -27.98 -7.26 19.76
CA PRO A 484 -28.89 -6.12 19.56
C PRO A 484 -30.09 -6.16 20.50
N GLU A 485 -30.59 -7.34 20.86
CA GLU A 485 -31.71 -7.50 21.79
C GLU A 485 -31.42 -6.91 23.18
N VAL A 486 -30.23 -7.18 23.75
CA VAL A 486 -29.85 -6.69 25.08
C VAL A 486 -29.60 -5.18 25.07
N VAL A 487 -29.07 -4.65 23.96
CA VAL A 487 -28.89 -3.21 23.74
C VAL A 487 -30.25 -2.51 23.60
N LEU A 488 -31.18 -3.04 22.81
CA LEU A 488 -32.51 -2.43 22.62
C LEU A 488 -33.43 -2.55 23.85
N GLN A 489 -33.21 -3.54 24.72
CA GLN A 489 -33.82 -3.57 26.06
C GLN A 489 -33.28 -2.46 26.99
N ALA A 490 -32.10 -1.90 26.74
CA ALA A 490 -31.54 -0.80 27.52
C ALA A 490 -31.87 0.56 26.88
N VAL A 491 -31.78 0.64 25.55
CA VAL A 491 -32.02 1.85 24.74
C VAL A 491 -32.99 1.47 23.62
N PRO A 492 -34.31 1.56 23.85
CA PRO A 492 -35.32 1.30 22.82
C PRO A 492 -35.15 2.23 21.61
N LEU A 493 -35.51 1.75 20.41
CA LEU A 493 -35.40 2.51 19.16
C LEU A 493 -36.31 3.75 19.10
N GLU A 494 -37.42 3.78 19.87
CA GLU A 494 -38.42 4.85 19.81
C GLU A 494 -38.95 5.07 18.38
N ILE A 495 -39.18 3.94 17.68
CA ILE A 495 -39.84 3.84 16.37
C ILE A 495 -40.84 2.69 16.47
N ASP A 496 -42.13 2.97 16.24
CA ASP A 496 -43.21 1.99 16.32
C ASP A 496 -44.31 2.16 15.24
N GLY A 497 -44.31 3.27 14.51
CA GLY A 497 -45.34 3.63 13.53
C GLY A 497 -46.49 4.48 14.08
N SER A 498 -46.49 4.88 15.36
CA SER A 498 -47.52 5.75 15.95
C SER A 498 -47.13 7.24 16.02
N GLU A 499 -45.93 7.58 15.56
CA GLU A 499 -45.28 8.88 15.78
C GLU A 499 -46.04 10.05 15.12
N GLU A 500 -46.31 11.10 15.91
CA GLU A 500 -46.88 12.38 15.46
C GLU A 500 -45.83 13.31 14.82
N THR A 501 -44.56 13.17 15.20
CA THR A 501 -43.43 13.98 14.72
C THR A 501 -42.41 13.11 14.00
N LEU A 502 -41.86 13.61 12.89
CA LEU A 502 -40.89 12.88 12.05
C LEU A 502 -39.42 13.02 12.52
N ASP A 503 -39.20 13.57 13.71
CA ASP A 503 -37.90 13.64 14.36
C ASP A 503 -37.65 12.32 15.10
N PHE A 504 -36.99 11.35 14.45
CA PHE A 504 -36.66 10.05 15.02
C PHE A 504 -35.29 10.08 15.74
N PRO A 505 -35.20 10.40 17.05
CA PRO A 505 -33.92 10.74 17.70
C PRO A 505 -32.92 9.59 17.74
N ARG A 506 -33.41 8.34 17.75
CA ARG A 506 -32.60 7.13 17.87
C ARG A 506 -32.45 6.34 16.57
N SER A 507 -32.91 6.89 15.44
CA SER A 507 -32.75 6.31 14.10
C SER A 507 -31.28 5.99 13.73
N TRP A 508 -30.31 6.73 14.27
CA TRP A 508 -28.87 6.47 14.10
C TRP A 508 -28.41 5.10 14.64
N LEU A 509 -29.17 4.47 15.55
CA LEU A 509 -28.89 3.11 16.00
C LEU A 509 -29.06 2.09 14.87
N LEU A 510 -29.90 2.33 13.86
CA LEU A 510 -30.11 1.37 12.77
C LEU A 510 -28.82 1.12 11.97
N PRO A 511 -28.08 2.13 11.47
CA PRO A 511 -26.73 1.93 10.92
C PRO A 511 -25.73 1.28 11.89
N VAL A 512 -25.68 1.73 13.16
CA VAL A 512 -24.73 1.17 14.14
C VAL A 512 -24.99 -0.32 14.38
N ILE A 513 -26.26 -0.73 14.45
CA ILE A 513 -26.68 -2.13 14.53
C ILE A 513 -26.33 -2.88 13.24
N ARG A 514 -26.62 -2.31 12.06
CA ARG A 514 -26.33 -2.90 10.74
C ARG A 514 -24.88 -3.36 10.62
N ASP A 515 -23.96 -2.49 11.04
CA ASP A 515 -22.53 -2.67 10.80
C ASP A 515 -21.82 -3.52 11.88
N HIS A 516 -22.50 -3.79 13.00
CA HIS A 516 -21.92 -4.49 14.15
C HIS A 516 -22.65 -5.79 14.58
N VAL A 517 -23.86 -6.08 14.08
CA VAL A 517 -24.55 -7.34 14.43
C VAL A 517 -23.82 -8.55 13.87
N ARG A 518 -23.48 -9.46 14.79
CA ARG A 518 -22.94 -10.81 14.58
C ARG A 518 -23.32 -11.66 15.80
N GLU A 519 -23.19 -12.98 15.70
CA GLU A 519 -23.23 -13.90 16.86
C GLU A 519 -24.51 -13.79 17.71
N THR A 520 -25.64 -13.57 17.05
CA THR A 520 -26.94 -13.25 17.68
C THR A 520 -28.01 -14.32 17.38
N ARG A 521 -29.25 -14.08 17.80
CA ARG A 521 -30.43 -14.90 17.46
C ARG A 521 -31.11 -14.37 16.20
N LEU A 522 -31.13 -15.16 15.14
CA LEU A 522 -31.88 -14.91 13.90
C LEU A 522 -33.40 -14.84 14.18
N GLY A 523 -33.87 -15.56 15.20
CA GLY A 523 -35.24 -15.48 15.70
C GLY A 523 -35.63 -14.06 16.13
N PHE A 524 -34.73 -13.30 16.75
CA PHE A 524 -35.01 -11.92 17.19
C PHE A 524 -35.34 -10.99 16.01
N PHE A 525 -34.68 -11.16 14.85
CA PHE A 525 -35.06 -10.43 13.64
C PHE A 525 -36.49 -10.75 13.20
N THR A 526 -36.88 -12.03 13.30
CA THR A 526 -38.22 -12.50 12.90
C THR A 526 -39.32 -12.05 13.88
N THR A 527 -39.01 -11.89 15.17
CA THR A 527 -40.01 -11.51 16.20
C THR A 527 -40.10 -10.01 16.48
N TYR A 528 -39.03 -9.23 16.26
CA TYR A 528 -38.99 -7.79 16.56
C TYR A 528 -38.90 -6.93 15.29
N PHE A 529 -37.85 -7.13 14.49
CA PHE A 529 -37.59 -6.28 13.32
C PHE A 529 -38.56 -6.51 12.16
N LEU A 530 -38.95 -7.77 11.88
CA LEU A 530 -39.84 -8.09 10.77
C LEU A 530 -41.28 -7.57 10.94
N PRO A 531 -41.90 -7.61 12.15
CA PRO A 531 -43.16 -6.90 12.42
C PRO A 531 -43.02 -5.38 12.25
N LEU A 532 -41.99 -4.75 12.83
CA LEU A 532 -41.76 -3.30 12.71
C LEU A 532 -41.59 -2.87 11.24
N ALA A 533 -40.78 -3.61 10.47
CA ALA A 533 -40.65 -3.46 9.02
C ALA A 533 -41.99 -3.57 8.27
N THR A 534 -42.94 -4.35 8.77
CA THR A 534 -44.28 -4.49 8.18
C THR A 534 -45.17 -3.29 8.53
N THR A 535 -45.19 -2.86 9.80
CA THR A 535 -45.94 -1.68 10.27
C THR A 535 -45.51 -0.41 9.55
N LEU A 536 -44.20 -0.13 9.48
CA LEU A 536 -43.67 1.06 8.81
C LEU A 536 -43.98 1.06 7.30
N LYS A 537 -44.08 -0.12 6.67
CA LYS A 537 -44.54 -0.23 5.27
C LYS A 537 -46.03 0.10 5.12
N GLY A 538 -46.87 -0.30 6.07
CA GLY A 538 -48.28 0.07 6.12
C GLY A 538 -48.42 1.59 6.10
N LYS A 539 -47.87 2.25 7.13
CA LYS A 539 -47.85 3.72 7.24
C LYS A 539 -47.26 4.41 6.00
N ALA A 540 -46.20 3.85 5.39
CA ALA A 540 -45.64 4.36 4.13
C ALA A 540 -46.62 4.28 2.94
N MET A 541 -47.42 3.21 2.86
CA MET A 541 -48.43 3.02 1.81
C MET A 541 -49.72 3.82 2.06
N ASP A 542 -50.09 4.04 3.32
CA ASP A 542 -51.25 4.85 3.70
C ASP A 542 -50.99 6.33 3.43
N LEU A 543 -49.84 6.86 3.90
CA LEU A 543 -49.38 8.22 3.61
C LEU A 543 -49.16 8.46 2.09
N ALA A 544 -48.89 7.42 1.30
CA ALA A 544 -48.82 7.53 -0.16
C ALA A 544 -50.20 7.71 -0.82
N GLN A 545 -51.25 7.12 -0.24
CA GLN A 545 -52.64 7.27 -0.69
C GLN A 545 -53.22 8.63 -0.28
N GLU A 546 -52.85 9.13 0.90
CA GLU A 546 -53.20 10.47 1.40
C GLU A 546 -52.48 11.61 0.66
N GLY A 547 -51.42 11.29 -0.09
CA GLY A 547 -50.64 12.26 -0.88
C GLY A 547 -49.41 12.84 -0.16
N SER A 548 -49.14 12.41 1.08
CA SER A 548 -47.96 12.73 1.89
C SER A 548 -46.67 12.05 1.38
N MET A 549 -46.33 12.33 0.12
CA MET A 549 -45.23 11.71 -0.66
C MET A 549 -43.80 11.95 -0.12
N VAL A 550 -43.62 12.78 0.91
CA VAL A 550 -42.35 12.96 1.63
C VAL A 550 -42.29 12.03 2.83
N GLU A 551 -43.36 12.03 3.63
CA GLU A 551 -43.49 11.27 4.87
C GLU A 551 -43.53 9.78 4.58
N SER A 552 -44.32 9.38 3.57
CA SER A 552 -44.32 8.05 2.97
C SER A 552 -42.90 7.53 2.67
N LYS A 553 -42.03 8.36 2.08
CA LYS A 553 -40.64 7.98 1.74
C LYS A 553 -39.73 7.88 2.96
N ILE A 554 -40.00 8.60 4.03
CA ILE A 554 -39.25 8.48 5.29
C ILE A 554 -39.55 7.11 5.92
N TYR A 555 -40.83 6.74 6.02
CA TYR A 555 -41.24 5.42 6.52
C TYR A 555 -40.76 4.27 5.62
N ASP A 556 -40.80 4.41 4.29
CA ASP A 556 -40.25 3.41 3.35
C ASP A 556 -38.71 3.27 3.46
N THR A 557 -38.01 4.38 3.74
CA THR A 557 -36.55 4.37 4.00
C THR A 557 -36.22 3.66 5.31
N LEU A 558 -36.96 3.91 6.40
CA LEU A 558 -36.79 3.23 7.69
C LEU A 558 -37.07 1.73 7.57
N GLN A 559 -38.16 1.37 6.88
CA GLN A 559 -38.46 0.00 6.46
C GLN A 559 -37.27 -0.64 5.73
N TRP A 560 -36.75 0.01 4.67
CA TRP A 560 -35.61 -0.51 3.91
C TRP A 560 -34.36 -0.68 4.79
N GLN A 561 -34.06 0.29 5.66
CA GLN A 561 -32.94 0.22 6.61
C GLN A 561 -33.05 -1.00 7.54
N ILE A 562 -34.25 -1.33 8.05
CA ILE A 562 -34.46 -2.54 8.86
C ILE A 562 -34.10 -3.80 8.07
N TRP A 563 -34.44 -3.89 6.78
CA TRP A 563 -34.00 -5.02 5.95
C TRP A 563 -32.49 -5.07 5.74
N THR A 564 -31.79 -3.93 5.72
CA THR A 564 -30.31 -3.92 5.63
C THR A 564 -29.62 -4.51 6.85
N LEU A 565 -30.31 -4.67 8.00
CA LEU A 565 -29.77 -5.36 9.18
C LEU A 565 -29.64 -6.88 8.97
N LEU A 566 -30.48 -7.47 8.12
CA LEU A 566 -30.62 -8.92 8.00
C LEU A 566 -29.31 -9.67 7.66
N PRO A 567 -28.43 -9.19 6.74
CA PRO A 567 -27.14 -9.82 6.50
C PRO A 567 -26.23 -9.89 7.74
N GLY A 568 -26.32 -8.92 8.66
CA GLY A 568 -25.62 -8.97 9.96
C GLY A 568 -26.18 -10.09 10.84
N PHE A 569 -27.51 -10.18 10.96
CA PHE A 569 -28.20 -11.28 11.65
C PHE A 569 -27.91 -12.68 11.07
N CYS A 570 -27.45 -12.76 9.82
CA CYS A 570 -26.99 -14.00 9.19
C CYS A 570 -25.50 -14.36 9.47
N THR A 571 -24.75 -13.53 10.21
CA THR A 571 -23.34 -13.77 10.53
C THR A 571 -23.20 -14.52 11.86
N ARG A 572 -22.75 -15.78 11.81
CA ARG A 572 -22.61 -16.71 12.95
C ARG A 572 -23.87 -16.80 13.85
N PRO A 573 -25.10 -17.01 13.32
CA PRO A 573 -26.29 -16.99 14.17
C PRO A 573 -26.38 -18.23 15.07
N THR A 574 -27.01 -18.08 16.22
CA THR A 574 -27.01 -19.08 17.31
C THR A 574 -28.17 -20.07 17.28
N ASP A 575 -29.12 -19.90 16.35
CA ASP A 575 -30.43 -20.56 16.35
C ASP A 575 -30.97 -20.91 14.94
N VAL A 576 -30.09 -21.06 13.94
CA VAL A 576 -30.48 -21.16 12.51
C VAL A 576 -31.46 -22.32 12.26
N ALA A 577 -31.16 -23.53 12.72
CA ALA A 577 -32.04 -24.70 12.53
C ALA A 577 -33.45 -24.53 13.14
N ALA A 578 -33.61 -23.69 14.18
CA ALA A 578 -34.92 -23.40 14.78
C ALA A 578 -35.63 -22.25 14.05
N SER A 579 -34.92 -21.15 13.78
CA SER A 579 -35.51 -19.88 13.34
C SER A 579 -35.62 -19.73 11.82
N PHE A 580 -34.76 -20.36 11.03
CA PHE A 580 -34.76 -20.18 9.56
C PHE A 580 -36.07 -20.62 8.90
N LYS A 581 -36.72 -21.67 9.41
CA LYS A 581 -38.02 -22.16 8.92
C LYS A 581 -39.11 -21.08 8.92
N GLY A 582 -39.14 -20.21 9.94
CA GLY A 582 -40.11 -19.11 10.03
C GLY A 582 -39.80 -17.99 9.04
N LEU A 583 -38.51 -17.69 8.86
CA LEU A 583 -38.03 -16.62 8.00
C LEU A 583 -38.08 -16.98 6.50
N ALA A 584 -37.84 -18.25 6.14
CA ALA A 584 -37.61 -18.71 4.77
C ALA A 584 -38.78 -18.38 3.80
N ARG A 585 -40.04 -18.52 4.25
CA ARG A 585 -41.21 -18.16 3.43
C ARG A 585 -41.19 -16.66 3.08
N THR A 586 -40.96 -15.81 4.07
CA THR A 586 -40.92 -14.36 3.91
C THR A 586 -39.79 -13.92 2.97
N LEU A 587 -38.61 -14.57 3.05
CA LEU A 587 -37.52 -14.31 2.10
C LEU A 587 -37.88 -14.71 0.67
N GLY A 588 -38.56 -15.85 0.47
CA GLY A 588 -39.03 -16.29 -0.86
C GLY A 588 -40.05 -15.33 -1.48
N THR A 589 -41.00 -14.84 -0.68
CA THR A 589 -41.96 -13.80 -1.07
C THR A 589 -41.26 -12.49 -1.40
N ALA A 590 -40.39 -11.98 -0.51
CA ALA A 590 -39.66 -10.73 -0.73
C ALA A 590 -38.76 -10.79 -1.98
N LEU A 591 -38.03 -11.89 -2.19
CA LEU A 591 -37.19 -12.11 -3.37
C LEU A 591 -38.01 -12.08 -4.67
N SER A 592 -39.24 -12.60 -4.64
CA SER A 592 -40.16 -12.61 -5.78
C SER A 592 -40.79 -11.25 -6.03
N GLU A 593 -41.40 -10.63 -5.02
CA GLU A 593 -42.31 -9.48 -5.15
C GLU A 593 -41.63 -8.12 -4.96
N ARG A 594 -40.53 -8.03 -4.20
CA ARG A 594 -39.87 -6.77 -3.82
C ARG A 594 -38.52 -6.58 -4.52
N PRO A 595 -38.47 -5.92 -5.70
CA PRO A 595 -37.22 -5.72 -6.45
C PRO A 595 -36.17 -4.93 -5.66
N ASP A 596 -36.63 -4.03 -4.78
CA ASP A 596 -35.87 -3.22 -3.84
C ASP A 596 -35.09 -4.05 -2.80
N LEU A 597 -35.62 -5.20 -2.39
CA LEU A 597 -34.98 -6.07 -1.39
C LEU A 597 -34.14 -7.21 -2.00
N ARG A 598 -34.24 -7.48 -3.31
CA ARG A 598 -33.62 -8.66 -3.94
C ARG A 598 -32.12 -8.77 -3.66
N VAL A 599 -31.39 -7.65 -3.67
CA VAL A 599 -29.95 -7.62 -3.40
C VAL A 599 -29.68 -7.95 -1.93
N THR A 600 -30.39 -7.31 -1.00
CA THR A 600 -30.25 -7.51 0.45
C THR A 600 -30.60 -8.94 0.88
N VAL A 601 -31.68 -9.52 0.34
CA VAL A 601 -32.07 -10.92 0.60
C VAL A 601 -31.07 -11.89 0.00
N CYS A 602 -30.55 -11.62 -1.21
CA CYS A 602 -29.45 -12.39 -1.80
C CYS A 602 -28.19 -12.36 -0.92
N GLN A 603 -27.80 -11.18 -0.43
CA GLN A 603 -26.66 -11.02 0.46
C GLN A 603 -26.87 -11.77 1.78
N ALA A 604 -28.04 -11.66 2.40
CA ALA A 604 -28.38 -12.39 3.63
C ALA A 604 -28.28 -13.91 3.45
N LEU A 605 -28.84 -14.46 2.36
CA LEU A 605 -28.73 -15.89 2.06
C LEU A 605 -27.27 -16.31 1.82
N ARG A 606 -26.45 -15.51 1.11
CA ARG A 606 -25.02 -15.80 0.94
C ARG A 606 -24.26 -15.77 2.27
N THR A 607 -24.49 -14.76 3.11
CA THR A 607 -23.85 -14.64 4.42
C THR A 607 -24.24 -15.80 5.34
N LEU A 608 -25.52 -16.19 5.36
CA LEU A 608 -26.00 -17.33 6.16
C LEU A 608 -25.28 -18.63 5.76
N ILE A 609 -25.20 -18.91 4.46
CA ILE A 609 -24.60 -20.16 3.96
C ILE A 609 -23.06 -20.17 4.12
N THR A 610 -22.38 -19.01 4.02
CA THR A 610 -20.91 -18.92 4.08
C THR A 610 -20.33 -18.62 5.47
N LYS A 611 -21.10 -18.00 6.37
CA LYS A 611 -20.67 -17.55 7.71
C LYS A 611 -21.64 -17.90 8.84
N GLY A 612 -22.74 -18.59 8.56
CA GLY A 612 -23.79 -18.90 9.56
C GLY A 612 -24.08 -20.40 9.73
N CYS A 613 -24.09 -21.18 8.65
CA CYS A 613 -24.29 -22.63 8.70
C CYS A 613 -23.00 -23.38 9.11
N GLU A 614 -22.55 -23.13 10.33
CA GLU A 614 -21.36 -23.75 10.93
C GLU A 614 -21.64 -25.19 11.37
N ALA A 615 -22.80 -25.44 12.01
CA ALA A 615 -23.23 -26.80 12.33
C ALA A 615 -23.88 -27.49 11.12
N GLU A 616 -23.71 -28.81 11.05
CA GLU A 616 -24.31 -29.63 9.99
C GLU A 616 -25.85 -29.57 10.00
N ALA A 617 -26.47 -29.48 11.18
CA ALA A 617 -27.92 -29.32 11.33
C ALA A 617 -28.45 -28.02 10.70
N ASP A 618 -27.74 -26.90 10.88
CA ASP A 618 -28.09 -25.62 10.27
C ASP A 618 -27.94 -25.68 8.74
N ARG A 619 -26.88 -26.32 8.27
CA ARG A 619 -26.65 -26.55 6.84
C ARG A 619 -27.75 -27.42 6.22
N ALA A 620 -28.17 -28.48 6.90
CA ALA A 620 -29.25 -29.36 6.46
C ALA A 620 -30.60 -28.62 6.40
N GLU A 621 -30.95 -27.83 7.43
CA GLU A 621 -32.20 -27.08 7.44
C GLU A 621 -32.25 -26.00 6.35
N VAL A 622 -31.15 -25.28 6.11
CA VAL A 622 -31.08 -24.30 5.00
C VAL A 622 -31.07 -25.02 3.63
N SER A 623 -30.37 -26.15 3.50
CA SER A 623 -30.36 -26.97 2.28
C SER A 623 -31.76 -27.48 1.90
N ARG A 624 -32.58 -27.86 2.89
CA ARG A 624 -33.97 -28.32 2.68
C ARG A 624 -34.85 -27.33 1.90
N PHE A 625 -34.52 -26.04 1.93
CA PHE A 625 -35.21 -24.99 1.16
C PHE A 625 -34.60 -24.69 -0.22
N ALA A 626 -33.50 -25.34 -0.62
CA ALA A 626 -32.89 -25.17 -1.94
C ALA A 626 -33.90 -25.39 -3.08
N LYS A 627 -34.77 -26.41 -2.95
CA LYS A 627 -35.87 -26.71 -3.89
C LYS A 627 -36.91 -25.60 -4.05
N ASN A 628 -36.98 -24.65 -3.10
CA ASN A 628 -37.86 -23.48 -3.16
C ASN A 628 -37.10 -22.24 -3.66
N PHE A 629 -35.91 -21.97 -3.13
CA PHE A 629 -35.13 -20.77 -3.46
C PHE A 629 -34.47 -20.84 -4.84
N LEU A 630 -33.89 -21.97 -5.24
CA LEU A 630 -33.20 -22.08 -6.53
C LEU A 630 -34.12 -21.82 -7.72
N PRO A 631 -35.36 -22.34 -7.81
CA PRO A 631 -36.29 -21.99 -8.89
C PRO A 631 -36.64 -20.50 -8.96
N ILE A 632 -36.80 -19.82 -7.81
CA ILE A 632 -37.05 -18.36 -7.77
C ILE A 632 -35.82 -17.61 -8.32
N LEU A 633 -34.61 -17.96 -7.84
CA LEU A 633 -33.36 -17.37 -8.30
C LEU A 633 -33.11 -17.64 -9.81
N PHE A 634 -33.38 -18.86 -10.30
CA PHE A 634 -33.28 -19.20 -11.72
C PHE A 634 -34.25 -18.40 -12.58
N ASN A 635 -35.49 -18.17 -12.11
CA ASN A 635 -36.47 -17.35 -12.83
C ASN A 635 -36.04 -15.87 -12.87
N LEU A 636 -35.54 -15.33 -11.75
CA LEU A 636 -34.99 -13.96 -11.71
C LEU A 636 -33.73 -13.81 -12.57
N TYR A 637 -32.89 -14.84 -12.68
CA TYR A 637 -31.77 -14.87 -13.62
C TYR A 637 -32.21 -15.12 -15.07
N GLY A 638 -33.36 -15.74 -15.30
CA GLY A 638 -33.94 -15.95 -16.62
C GLY A 638 -34.54 -14.69 -17.25
N GLN A 639 -34.88 -13.67 -16.45
CA GLN A 639 -35.50 -12.44 -16.93
C GLN A 639 -34.48 -11.50 -17.63
N PRO A 640 -34.88 -10.85 -18.75
CA PRO A 640 -34.08 -9.80 -19.36
C PRO A 640 -34.06 -8.54 -18.48
N VAL A 641 -32.91 -7.85 -18.47
CA VAL A 641 -32.76 -6.57 -17.77
C VAL A 641 -33.53 -5.50 -18.54
N ALA A 642 -34.38 -4.72 -17.87
CA ALA A 642 -35.15 -3.67 -18.53
C ALA A 642 -34.25 -2.52 -18.98
N ALA A 643 -34.69 -1.78 -20.01
CA ALA A 643 -33.90 -0.72 -20.64
C ALA A 643 -33.72 0.51 -19.72
N GLY A 644 -32.70 0.44 -18.85
CA GLY A 644 -32.36 1.46 -17.85
C GLY A 644 -31.82 0.88 -16.55
N ASP A 645 -32.15 -0.38 -16.24
CA ASP A 645 -31.74 -1.06 -15.01
C ASP A 645 -30.25 -1.43 -15.01
N THR A 646 -29.66 -1.53 -13.81
CA THR A 646 -28.27 -1.95 -13.67
C THR A 646 -28.14 -3.48 -13.73
N PRO A 647 -27.04 -4.04 -14.28
CA PRO A 647 -26.78 -5.48 -14.23
C PRO A 647 -26.47 -6.05 -12.84
N ALA A 648 -26.40 -5.23 -11.79
CA ALA A 648 -25.92 -5.63 -10.47
C ALA A 648 -26.82 -6.67 -9.76
N PRO A 649 -28.17 -6.55 -9.73
CA PRO A 649 -29.02 -7.56 -9.12
C PRO A 649 -28.89 -8.94 -9.79
N ARG A 650 -28.69 -8.97 -11.11
CA ARG A 650 -28.48 -10.20 -11.88
C ARG A 650 -27.18 -10.91 -11.50
N ARG A 651 -26.11 -10.18 -11.19
CA ARG A 651 -24.84 -10.75 -10.68
C ARG A 651 -25.03 -11.30 -9.27
N ALA A 652 -25.65 -10.51 -8.38
CA ALA A 652 -25.95 -10.93 -7.01
C ALA A 652 -26.81 -12.20 -6.97
N VAL A 653 -27.80 -12.35 -7.85
CA VAL A 653 -28.61 -13.58 -7.99
C VAL A 653 -27.75 -14.78 -8.42
N LEU A 654 -26.86 -14.63 -9.40
CA LEU A 654 -25.98 -15.73 -9.86
C LEU A 654 -24.96 -16.16 -8.79
N GLU A 655 -24.45 -15.21 -8.02
CA GLU A 655 -23.59 -15.49 -6.87
C GLU A 655 -24.36 -16.25 -5.78
N THR A 656 -25.59 -15.84 -5.47
CA THR A 656 -26.45 -16.56 -4.51
C THR A 656 -26.78 -17.97 -4.99
N ILE A 657 -27.01 -18.17 -6.29
CA ILE A 657 -27.17 -19.50 -6.89
C ILE A 657 -25.93 -20.35 -6.65
N LYS A 658 -24.73 -19.85 -7.02
CA LYS A 658 -23.46 -20.58 -6.78
C LYS A 658 -23.26 -20.91 -5.31
N THR A 659 -23.58 -19.99 -4.39
CA THR A 659 -23.50 -20.23 -2.95
C THR A 659 -24.51 -21.27 -2.46
N TYR A 660 -25.76 -21.27 -2.95
CA TYR A 660 -26.74 -22.30 -2.54
C TYR A 660 -26.37 -23.69 -3.06
N LEU A 661 -25.78 -23.78 -4.25
CA LEU A 661 -25.36 -25.05 -4.85
C LEU A 661 -24.26 -25.77 -4.04
N THR A 662 -23.43 -25.06 -3.26
CA THR A 662 -22.42 -25.71 -2.40
C THR A 662 -23.02 -26.51 -1.24
N ILE A 663 -24.29 -26.29 -0.88
CA ILE A 663 -25.01 -27.02 0.17
C ILE A 663 -26.19 -27.84 -0.36
N THR A 664 -26.45 -27.84 -1.68
CA THR A 664 -27.61 -28.51 -2.29
C THR A 664 -27.33 -29.99 -2.53
N GLU A 665 -28.32 -30.85 -2.25
CA GLU A 665 -28.22 -32.30 -2.51
C GLU A 665 -27.94 -32.62 -4.01
N PRO A 666 -26.95 -33.49 -4.33
CA PRO A 666 -26.58 -33.77 -5.72
C PRO A 666 -27.71 -34.26 -6.62
N GLN A 667 -28.67 -35.02 -6.08
CA GLN A 667 -29.85 -35.48 -6.84
C GLN A 667 -30.69 -34.30 -7.35
N LEU A 668 -30.83 -33.25 -6.55
CA LEU A 668 -31.56 -32.04 -6.92
C LEU A 668 -30.75 -31.18 -7.91
N VAL A 669 -29.42 -31.12 -7.75
CA VAL A 669 -28.52 -30.47 -8.74
C VAL A 669 -28.63 -31.14 -10.10
N ASN A 670 -28.56 -32.49 -10.16
CA ASN A 670 -28.73 -33.26 -11.39
C ASN A 670 -30.07 -32.97 -12.06
N GLY A 671 -31.18 -33.00 -11.30
CA GLY A 671 -32.52 -32.71 -11.82
C GLY A 671 -32.74 -31.26 -12.30
N PHE A 672 -31.95 -30.30 -11.79
CA PHE A 672 -31.89 -28.95 -12.35
C PHE A 672 -31.01 -28.87 -13.59
N LEU A 673 -29.88 -29.59 -13.63
CA LEU A 673 -28.96 -29.64 -14.76
C LEU A 673 -29.59 -30.30 -15.99
N GLU A 674 -30.40 -31.33 -15.80
CA GLU A 674 -31.18 -31.98 -16.85
C GLU A 674 -32.18 -31.01 -17.49
N LYS A 675 -33.03 -30.36 -16.68
CA LYS A 675 -34.00 -29.35 -17.15
C LYS A 675 -33.33 -28.12 -17.77
N ALA A 676 -32.14 -27.75 -17.31
CA ALA A 676 -31.34 -26.71 -17.94
C ALA A 676 -30.83 -27.16 -19.33
N SER A 677 -30.39 -28.42 -19.46
CA SER A 677 -29.92 -28.99 -20.73
C SER A 677 -31.04 -29.10 -21.77
N GLU A 678 -32.22 -29.57 -21.36
CA GLU A 678 -33.45 -29.57 -22.17
C GLU A 678 -33.77 -28.16 -22.71
N LYS A 679 -33.71 -27.14 -21.85
CA LYS A 679 -33.99 -25.74 -22.21
C LYS A 679 -32.88 -25.05 -23.02
N VAL A 680 -31.68 -25.64 -23.11
CA VAL A 680 -30.63 -25.21 -24.06
C VAL A 680 -30.90 -25.78 -25.45
N LEU A 681 -31.30 -27.05 -25.52
CA LEU A 681 -31.66 -27.77 -26.74
C LEU A 681 -32.95 -27.29 -27.39
N ASP A 682 -33.89 -26.76 -26.59
CA ASP A 682 -35.15 -26.20 -27.05
C ASP A 682 -34.97 -25.16 -28.19
N PRO A 683 -35.54 -25.39 -29.39
CA PRO A 683 -35.46 -24.45 -30.50
C PRO A 683 -36.37 -23.22 -30.32
N ALA A 684 -37.39 -23.27 -29.46
CA ALA A 684 -38.27 -22.13 -29.17
C ALA A 684 -37.63 -21.12 -28.20
N SER A 685 -36.63 -21.53 -27.42
CA SER A 685 -35.92 -20.66 -26.49
C SER A 685 -35.10 -19.59 -27.23
N SER A 686 -35.29 -18.33 -26.86
CA SER A 686 -34.56 -17.19 -27.43
C SER A 686 -33.08 -17.22 -27.07
N ASP A 687 -32.21 -16.60 -27.87
CA ASP A 687 -30.75 -16.61 -27.62
C ASP A 687 -30.37 -16.03 -26.26
N PHE A 688 -31.07 -14.99 -25.79
CA PHE A 688 -30.89 -14.48 -24.43
C PHE A 688 -31.22 -15.55 -23.36
N THR A 689 -32.30 -16.32 -23.57
CA THR A 689 -32.69 -17.41 -22.68
C THR A 689 -31.64 -18.52 -22.70
N ARG A 690 -31.22 -18.96 -23.90
CA ARG A 690 -30.20 -20.00 -24.10
C ARG A 690 -28.86 -19.62 -23.45
N LEU A 691 -28.40 -18.37 -23.62
CA LEU A 691 -27.19 -17.85 -22.97
C LEU A 691 -27.33 -17.72 -21.44
N SER A 692 -28.53 -17.37 -20.95
CA SER A 692 -28.82 -17.30 -19.50
C SER A 692 -28.82 -18.70 -18.87
N VAL A 693 -29.48 -19.67 -19.48
CA VAL A 693 -29.49 -21.05 -19.00
C VAL A 693 -28.10 -21.67 -19.09
N LEU A 694 -27.30 -21.36 -20.11
CA LEU A 694 -25.90 -21.78 -20.17
C LEU A 694 -25.03 -21.20 -19.03
N ASP A 695 -25.28 -19.98 -18.54
CA ASP A 695 -24.60 -19.49 -17.31
C ASP A 695 -25.07 -20.23 -16.04
N LEU A 696 -26.30 -20.73 -16.00
CA LEU A 696 -26.78 -21.61 -14.92
C LEU A 696 -26.14 -23.00 -15.01
N VAL A 697 -25.99 -23.57 -16.22
CA VAL A 697 -25.26 -24.83 -16.46
C VAL A 697 -23.79 -24.71 -16.01
N VAL A 698 -23.13 -23.59 -16.30
CA VAL A 698 -21.77 -23.27 -15.80
C VAL A 698 -21.72 -23.20 -14.26
N ALA A 699 -22.81 -22.85 -13.57
CA ALA A 699 -22.89 -22.87 -12.11
C ALA A 699 -23.24 -24.26 -11.54
N LEU A 700 -24.02 -25.07 -12.25
CA LEU A 700 -24.49 -26.39 -11.83
C LEU A 700 -23.43 -27.49 -12.03
N ALA A 701 -22.66 -27.44 -13.13
CA ALA A 701 -21.75 -28.52 -13.53
C ALA A 701 -20.71 -28.97 -12.47
N PRO A 702 -20.10 -28.08 -11.65
CA PRO A 702 -19.18 -28.50 -10.58
C PRO A 702 -19.82 -29.33 -9.45
N HIS A 703 -21.15 -29.29 -9.32
CA HIS A 703 -21.90 -29.91 -8.23
C HIS A 703 -22.71 -31.15 -8.67
N ALA A 704 -22.61 -31.54 -9.94
CA ALA A 704 -23.31 -32.69 -10.52
C ALA A 704 -22.47 -33.97 -10.45
N ASP A 705 -23.11 -35.13 -10.63
CA ASP A 705 -22.40 -36.42 -10.69
C ASP A 705 -21.80 -36.74 -12.08
N GLU A 706 -21.04 -37.84 -12.16
CA GLU A 706 -20.30 -38.24 -13.36
C GLU A 706 -21.23 -38.63 -14.53
N ALA A 707 -22.42 -39.18 -14.25
CA ALA A 707 -23.39 -39.52 -15.29
C ALA A 707 -24.08 -38.26 -15.83
N ALA A 708 -24.45 -37.33 -14.94
CA ALA A 708 -25.01 -36.04 -15.31
C ALA A 708 -24.00 -35.18 -16.09
N ILE A 709 -22.72 -35.17 -15.70
CA ILE A 709 -21.62 -34.51 -16.44
C ILE A 709 -21.43 -35.17 -17.82
N SER A 710 -21.50 -36.49 -17.92
CA SER A 710 -21.38 -37.20 -19.21
C SER A 710 -22.54 -36.86 -20.17
N LYS A 711 -23.78 -36.82 -19.67
CA LYS A 711 -24.97 -36.38 -20.43
C LYS A 711 -24.90 -34.90 -20.81
N LEU A 712 -24.35 -34.06 -19.94
CA LEU A 712 -24.08 -32.66 -20.24
C LEU A 712 -23.03 -32.51 -21.35
N TYR A 713 -21.93 -33.26 -21.29
CA TYR A 713 -20.85 -33.20 -22.27
C TYR A 713 -21.36 -33.54 -23.68
N SER A 714 -22.10 -34.63 -23.84
CA SER A 714 -22.70 -34.99 -25.14
C SER A 714 -23.69 -33.92 -25.65
N THR A 715 -24.39 -33.24 -24.75
CA THR A 715 -25.28 -32.11 -25.07
C THR A 715 -24.50 -30.87 -25.54
N ILE A 716 -23.36 -30.52 -24.92
CA ILE A 716 -22.61 -29.30 -25.28
C ILE A 716 -21.60 -29.51 -26.42
N ARG A 717 -21.20 -30.75 -26.73
CA ARG A 717 -20.19 -31.07 -27.75
C ARG A 717 -20.44 -30.40 -29.11
N PRO A 718 -21.67 -30.37 -29.67
CA PRO A 718 -21.96 -29.66 -30.93
C PRO A 718 -21.80 -28.13 -30.84
N TYR A 719 -21.96 -27.55 -29.64
CA TYR A 719 -21.85 -26.10 -29.45
C TYR A 719 -20.40 -25.59 -29.39
N LEU A 720 -19.41 -26.47 -29.18
CA LEU A 720 -17.98 -26.12 -29.22
C LEU A 720 -17.53 -25.64 -30.61
N GLU A 721 -18.24 -26.01 -31.67
CA GLU A 721 -18.00 -25.60 -33.06
C GLU A 721 -19.03 -24.58 -33.57
N SER A 722 -19.93 -24.09 -32.70
CA SER A 722 -21.03 -23.23 -33.11
C SER A 722 -20.55 -21.88 -33.65
N LYS A 723 -21.11 -21.48 -34.79
CA LYS A 723 -20.93 -20.13 -35.38
C LYS A 723 -21.43 -19.02 -34.46
N ALA A 724 -22.35 -19.31 -33.54
CA ALA A 724 -22.83 -18.35 -32.55
C ALA A 724 -21.80 -18.17 -31.43
N HIS A 725 -20.91 -17.18 -31.58
CA HIS A 725 -19.76 -16.95 -30.68
C HIS A 725 -20.13 -16.90 -29.20
N GLY A 726 -21.28 -16.32 -28.85
CA GLY A 726 -21.79 -16.30 -27.47
C GLY A 726 -22.03 -17.71 -26.92
N VAL A 727 -22.70 -18.58 -27.69
CA VAL A 727 -23.01 -19.96 -27.29
C VAL A 727 -21.72 -20.79 -27.21
N GLN A 728 -20.83 -20.66 -28.20
CA GLN A 728 -19.51 -21.31 -28.19
C GLN A 728 -18.68 -20.92 -26.96
N LYS A 729 -18.61 -19.62 -26.66
CA LYS A 729 -17.94 -19.04 -25.46
C LYS A 729 -18.51 -19.60 -24.15
N LYS A 730 -19.81 -19.87 -24.07
CA LYS A 730 -20.42 -20.52 -22.89
C LYS A 730 -20.14 -22.03 -22.85
N ALA A 731 -20.24 -22.75 -23.96
CA ALA A 731 -19.95 -24.19 -24.01
C ALA A 731 -18.51 -24.50 -23.55
N TYR A 732 -17.53 -23.72 -24.00
CA TYR A 732 -16.16 -23.81 -23.49
C TYR A 732 -16.02 -23.45 -22.00
N ARG A 733 -16.89 -22.60 -21.43
CA ARG A 733 -16.91 -22.33 -19.98
C ARG A 733 -17.51 -23.48 -19.17
N VAL A 734 -18.49 -24.21 -19.71
CA VAL A 734 -18.99 -25.43 -19.05
C VAL A 734 -17.85 -26.46 -18.98
N LEU A 735 -17.13 -26.65 -20.08
CA LEU A 735 -15.98 -27.54 -20.14
C LEU A 735 -14.81 -27.06 -19.25
N GLU A 736 -14.59 -25.74 -19.15
CA GLU A 736 -13.61 -25.12 -18.25
C GLU A 736 -13.87 -25.51 -16.78
N GLU A 737 -15.10 -25.36 -16.28
CA GLU A 737 -15.43 -25.65 -14.88
C GLU A 737 -15.43 -27.16 -14.58
N VAL A 738 -15.87 -28.01 -15.52
CA VAL A 738 -15.78 -29.49 -15.41
C VAL A 738 -14.32 -29.93 -15.33
N CYS A 739 -13.45 -29.42 -16.21
CA CYS A 739 -12.04 -29.77 -16.23
C CYS A 739 -11.26 -29.21 -15.03
N ALA A 740 -11.68 -28.06 -14.49
CA ALA A 740 -11.04 -27.40 -13.35
C ALA A 740 -11.08 -28.22 -12.04
N CYS A 741 -12.01 -29.16 -11.91
CA CYS A 741 -12.13 -30.00 -10.73
C CYS A 741 -10.87 -30.90 -10.55
N PRO A 742 -10.12 -30.77 -9.44
CA PRO A 742 -8.93 -31.60 -9.20
C PRO A 742 -9.28 -33.00 -8.69
N GLN A 743 -10.42 -33.13 -8.01
CA GLN A 743 -10.96 -34.35 -7.41
C GLN A 743 -12.48 -34.42 -7.64
N GLY A 744 -13.12 -35.53 -7.27
CA GLY A 744 -14.57 -35.70 -7.39
C GLY A 744 -15.07 -36.11 -8.78
N PRO A 745 -16.38 -35.99 -9.07
CA PRO A 745 -17.00 -36.51 -10.30
C PRO A 745 -16.42 -35.94 -11.60
N GLY A 746 -16.16 -34.62 -11.65
CA GLY A 746 -15.53 -33.99 -12.82
C GLY A 746 -14.10 -34.48 -13.09
N ALA A 747 -13.35 -34.85 -12.04
CA ALA A 747 -12.02 -35.41 -12.22
C ALA A 747 -12.06 -36.84 -12.82
N ARG A 748 -13.00 -37.67 -12.37
CA ARG A 748 -13.25 -39.01 -12.95
C ARG A 748 -13.72 -38.93 -14.40
N PHE A 749 -14.67 -38.04 -14.70
CA PHE A 749 -15.12 -37.77 -16.07
C PHE A 749 -13.96 -37.43 -17.02
N VAL A 750 -13.05 -36.54 -16.60
CA VAL A 750 -11.88 -36.15 -17.42
C VAL A 750 -10.91 -37.31 -17.63
N GLN A 751 -10.81 -38.25 -16.68
CA GLN A 751 -10.01 -39.47 -16.85
C GLN A 751 -10.69 -40.46 -17.81
N SER A 752 -12.00 -40.71 -17.66
CA SER A 752 -12.74 -41.68 -18.46
C SER A 752 -13.00 -41.24 -19.90
N HIS A 753 -13.07 -39.92 -20.17
CA HIS A 753 -13.35 -39.35 -21.49
C HIS A 753 -12.13 -38.66 -22.14
N LEU A 754 -10.91 -38.89 -21.62
CA LEU A 754 -9.71 -38.13 -21.98
C LEU A 754 -9.43 -38.10 -23.49
N ASP A 755 -9.65 -39.19 -24.22
CA ASP A 755 -9.36 -39.29 -25.65
C ASP A 755 -10.37 -38.58 -26.55
N ASP A 756 -11.67 -38.64 -26.23
CA ASP A 756 -12.65 -37.82 -26.94
C ASP A 756 -12.49 -36.33 -26.63
N LEU A 757 -12.06 -35.98 -25.42
CA LEU A 757 -11.70 -34.61 -25.05
C LEU A 757 -10.49 -34.12 -25.87
N LYS A 758 -9.41 -34.90 -25.97
CA LYS A 758 -8.26 -34.58 -26.85
C LYS A 758 -8.73 -34.34 -28.29
N LYS A 759 -9.45 -35.31 -28.86
CA LYS A 759 -9.92 -35.27 -30.25
C LYS A 759 -10.82 -34.05 -30.51
N THR A 760 -11.85 -33.89 -29.70
CA THR A 760 -12.82 -32.78 -29.82
C THR A 760 -12.13 -31.42 -29.70
N LEU A 761 -11.10 -31.29 -28.84
CA LEU A 761 -10.33 -30.06 -28.72
C LEU A 761 -9.39 -29.83 -29.93
N LEU A 762 -8.80 -30.86 -30.53
CA LEU A 762 -8.01 -30.72 -31.76
C LEU A 762 -8.88 -30.37 -32.98
N ASP A 763 -10.00 -31.05 -33.18
CA ASP A 763 -10.92 -30.81 -34.31
C ASP A 763 -11.44 -29.36 -34.30
N SER A 764 -11.88 -28.89 -33.12
CA SER A 764 -12.43 -27.53 -32.91
C SER A 764 -11.40 -26.39 -32.91
N LEU A 765 -10.10 -26.68 -33.08
CA LEU A 765 -9.02 -25.68 -33.19
C LEU A 765 -9.31 -24.68 -34.33
N ARG A 766 -9.82 -25.17 -35.47
CA ARG A 766 -10.10 -24.35 -36.67
C ARG A 766 -11.38 -23.52 -36.57
N THR A 767 -12.30 -23.89 -35.66
CA THR A 767 -13.64 -23.29 -35.53
C THR A 767 -13.77 -22.36 -34.31
N THR A 768 -12.75 -22.27 -33.45
CA THR A 768 -12.80 -21.48 -32.21
C THR A 768 -12.72 -19.97 -32.45
N SER A 769 -13.78 -19.24 -32.09
CA SER A 769 -13.82 -17.77 -32.13
C SER A 769 -12.96 -17.09 -31.06
N SER A 770 -12.49 -15.86 -31.32
CA SER A 770 -11.65 -15.09 -30.37
C SER A 770 -12.22 -15.00 -28.94
N PRO A 771 -13.53 -14.73 -28.72
CA PRO A 771 -14.11 -14.73 -27.37
C PRO A 771 -14.06 -16.08 -26.66
N ALA A 772 -14.07 -17.19 -27.40
CA ALA A 772 -14.03 -18.56 -26.87
C ALA A 772 -12.61 -19.07 -26.56
N LYS A 773 -11.56 -18.44 -27.09
CA LYS A 773 -10.17 -18.86 -26.81
C LYS A 773 -9.78 -18.76 -25.34
N ARG A 774 -10.25 -17.75 -24.59
CA ARG A 774 -9.93 -17.60 -23.17
C ARG A 774 -10.35 -18.83 -22.32
N PRO A 775 -11.61 -19.28 -22.34
CA PRO A 775 -12.02 -20.49 -21.61
C PRO A 775 -11.39 -21.77 -22.18
N ARG A 776 -11.28 -21.91 -23.52
CA ARG A 776 -10.59 -23.03 -24.18
C ARG A 776 -9.16 -23.23 -23.66
N LEU A 777 -8.35 -22.16 -23.63
CA LEU A 777 -6.97 -22.21 -23.12
C LEU A 777 -6.91 -22.60 -21.64
N LYS A 778 -7.88 -22.20 -20.80
CA LYS A 778 -7.92 -22.62 -19.39
C LYS A 778 -8.35 -24.09 -19.24
N CYS A 779 -9.29 -24.56 -20.05
CA CYS A 779 -9.60 -25.99 -20.16
C CYS A 779 -8.34 -26.81 -20.53
N LEU A 780 -7.57 -26.34 -21.51
CA LEU A 780 -6.31 -26.98 -21.92
C LEU A 780 -5.26 -26.99 -20.79
N ILE A 781 -5.12 -25.92 -19.99
CA ILE A 781 -4.26 -25.92 -18.79
C ILE A 781 -4.67 -27.05 -17.82
N HIS A 782 -5.97 -27.17 -17.52
CA HIS A 782 -6.46 -28.19 -16.59
C HIS A 782 -6.28 -29.63 -17.12
N ILE A 783 -6.28 -29.83 -18.44
CA ILE A 783 -5.97 -31.12 -19.08
C ILE A 783 -4.46 -31.39 -19.06
N VAL A 784 -3.61 -30.44 -19.50
CA VAL A 784 -2.14 -30.62 -19.58
C VAL A 784 -1.50 -30.91 -18.21
N LYS A 785 -2.08 -30.42 -17.11
CA LYS A 785 -1.69 -30.80 -15.74
C LYS A 785 -1.88 -32.29 -15.42
N LYS A 786 -2.83 -32.97 -16.09
CA LYS A 786 -3.23 -34.37 -15.85
C LYS A 786 -2.63 -35.37 -16.85
N LEU A 787 -1.86 -34.91 -17.86
CA LEU A 787 -1.26 -35.77 -18.89
C LEU A 787 0.01 -36.49 -18.41
N THR A 788 0.21 -37.70 -18.94
CA THR A 788 1.40 -38.58 -18.87
C THR A 788 2.22 -38.53 -20.18
N ALA A 789 3.41 -39.15 -20.20
CA ALA A 789 4.34 -39.13 -21.35
C ALA A 789 3.75 -39.68 -22.67
N GLU A 790 2.77 -40.59 -22.61
CA GLU A 790 2.02 -41.13 -23.76
C GLU A 790 1.28 -40.05 -24.57
N HIS A 791 1.22 -38.81 -24.06
CA HIS A 791 0.45 -37.70 -24.59
C HIS A 791 1.30 -36.57 -25.18
N GLU A 792 2.61 -36.81 -25.37
CA GLU A 792 3.54 -35.81 -25.91
C GLU A 792 3.13 -35.32 -27.32
N GLU A 793 2.55 -36.19 -28.16
CA GLU A 793 2.00 -35.82 -29.47
C GLU A 793 0.85 -34.81 -29.37
N PHE A 794 -0.07 -34.98 -28.40
CA PHE A 794 -1.19 -34.07 -28.19
C PHE A 794 -0.72 -32.68 -27.74
N ILE A 795 0.30 -32.61 -26.87
CA ILE A 795 0.90 -31.33 -26.50
C ILE A 795 1.56 -30.69 -27.73
N THR A 796 2.31 -31.47 -28.50
CA THR A 796 3.00 -31.02 -29.73
C THR A 796 2.03 -30.41 -30.74
N ALA A 797 0.87 -31.04 -30.95
CA ALA A 797 -0.17 -30.54 -31.85
C ALA A 797 -0.78 -29.19 -31.41
N LEU A 798 -0.78 -28.88 -30.11
CA LEU A 798 -1.32 -27.63 -29.57
C LEU A 798 -0.36 -26.45 -29.64
N VAL A 799 0.96 -26.68 -29.62
CA VAL A 799 1.99 -25.62 -29.54
C VAL A 799 1.75 -24.46 -30.54
N PRO A 800 1.44 -24.69 -31.83
CA PRO A 800 1.18 -23.60 -32.77
C PRO A 800 -0.04 -22.73 -32.44
N GLU A 801 -1.12 -23.31 -31.89
CA GLU A 801 -2.31 -22.55 -31.48
C GLU A 801 -1.97 -21.66 -30.27
N VAL A 802 -1.29 -22.22 -29.28
CA VAL A 802 -0.95 -21.51 -28.04
C VAL A 802 0.04 -20.37 -28.31
N ILE A 803 1.05 -20.60 -29.17
CA ILE A 803 1.96 -19.55 -29.65
C ILE A 803 1.16 -18.41 -30.29
N LEU A 804 0.24 -18.69 -31.23
CA LEU A 804 -0.59 -17.64 -31.84
C LEU A 804 -1.43 -16.87 -30.80
N CYS A 805 -1.96 -17.57 -29.79
CA CYS A 805 -2.76 -16.96 -28.73
C CYS A 805 -1.97 -16.00 -27.81
N THR A 806 -0.63 -16.01 -27.82
CA THR A 806 0.19 -14.99 -27.12
C THR A 806 -0.06 -13.55 -27.61
N LYS A 807 -0.64 -13.37 -28.81
CA LYS A 807 -1.07 -12.07 -29.36
C LYS A 807 -2.57 -11.91 -29.55
N GLU A 808 -3.38 -12.76 -28.94
CA GLU A 808 -4.85 -12.68 -29.02
C GLU A 808 -5.38 -11.32 -28.51
N VAL A 809 -6.53 -10.86 -29.01
CA VAL A 809 -7.09 -9.54 -28.65
C VAL A 809 -7.40 -9.47 -27.15
N SER A 810 -8.00 -10.53 -26.60
CA SER A 810 -8.35 -10.62 -25.17
C SER A 810 -7.11 -10.74 -24.29
N VAL A 811 -6.95 -9.81 -23.34
CA VAL A 811 -5.87 -9.84 -22.33
C VAL A 811 -5.87 -11.15 -21.54
N GLY A 812 -7.05 -11.66 -21.20
CA GLY A 812 -7.21 -12.92 -20.49
C GLY A 812 -6.83 -14.14 -21.35
N ALA A 813 -7.05 -14.09 -22.66
CA ALA A 813 -6.58 -15.16 -23.56
C ALA A 813 -5.05 -15.17 -23.66
N ARG A 814 -4.40 -14.00 -23.81
CA ARG A 814 -2.92 -13.92 -23.81
C ARG A 814 -2.30 -14.44 -22.52
N LYS A 815 -2.84 -14.05 -21.35
CA LYS A 815 -2.36 -14.56 -20.05
C LYS A 815 -2.52 -16.08 -19.95
N ASN A 816 -3.67 -16.63 -20.38
CA ASN A 816 -3.88 -18.08 -20.40
C ASN A 816 -2.96 -18.78 -21.40
N ALA A 817 -2.60 -18.16 -22.52
CA ALA A 817 -1.65 -18.71 -23.49
C ALA A 817 -0.23 -18.80 -22.90
N PHE A 818 0.27 -17.74 -22.25
CA PHE A 818 1.57 -17.78 -21.57
C PHE A 818 1.60 -18.82 -20.43
N ALA A 819 0.54 -18.87 -19.61
CA ALA A 819 0.42 -19.91 -18.58
C ALA A 819 0.42 -21.32 -19.19
N LEU A 820 -0.30 -21.55 -20.29
CA LEU A 820 -0.32 -22.85 -20.96
C LEU A 820 1.04 -23.26 -21.54
N LEU A 821 1.83 -22.33 -22.08
CA LEU A 821 3.21 -22.61 -22.51
C LEU A 821 4.11 -23.06 -21.33
N VAL A 822 3.99 -22.41 -20.17
CA VAL A 822 4.72 -22.80 -18.95
C VAL A 822 4.26 -24.18 -18.45
N GLU A 823 2.95 -24.45 -18.42
CA GLU A 823 2.38 -25.73 -18.00
C GLU A 823 2.73 -26.88 -18.96
N MET A 824 2.90 -26.60 -20.26
CA MET A 824 3.44 -27.53 -21.25
C MET A 824 4.93 -27.81 -21.00
N GLY A 825 5.75 -26.80 -20.72
CA GLY A 825 7.14 -26.99 -20.30
C GLY A 825 7.25 -27.85 -19.04
N HIS A 826 6.42 -27.59 -18.03
CA HIS A 826 6.32 -28.44 -16.85
C HIS A 826 5.79 -29.85 -17.15
N ALA A 827 5.00 -30.06 -18.21
CA ALA A 827 4.60 -31.41 -18.63
C ALA A 827 5.78 -32.18 -19.20
N PHE A 828 6.56 -31.59 -20.11
CA PHE A 828 7.80 -32.21 -20.61
C PHE A 828 8.79 -32.53 -19.47
N LEU A 829 8.95 -31.63 -18.50
CA LEU A 829 9.76 -31.88 -17.29
C LEU A 829 9.24 -33.02 -16.39
N ARG A 830 7.95 -33.41 -16.49
CA ARG A 830 7.41 -34.63 -15.84
C ARG A 830 7.56 -35.89 -16.69
N PHE A 831 7.88 -35.77 -17.99
CA PHE A 831 7.95 -36.89 -18.93
C PHE A 831 9.39 -37.38 -19.15
N GLY A 832 10.39 -36.51 -19.04
CA GLY A 832 11.79 -36.85 -19.27
C GLY A 832 12.54 -37.32 -18.00
N PRO A 833 13.56 -38.18 -18.15
CA PRO A 833 14.44 -38.58 -17.04
C PRO A 833 15.44 -37.47 -16.64
N SER A 834 15.78 -36.58 -17.59
CA SER A 834 16.65 -35.41 -17.38
C SER A 834 15.86 -34.12 -17.65
N GLN A 835 16.01 -33.14 -16.75
CA GLN A 835 15.30 -31.86 -16.84
C GLN A 835 15.77 -31.00 -18.02
N GLU A 836 17.08 -31.00 -18.30
CA GLU A 836 17.65 -30.22 -19.40
C GLU A 836 17.22 -30.80 -20.76
N GLU A 837 17.31 -32.12 -20.95
CA GLU A 837 16.89 -32.81 -22.17
C GLU A 837 15.38 -32.63 -22.43
N ALA A 838 14.56 -32.72 -21.39
CA ALA A 838 13.13 -32.49 -21.48
C ALA A 838 12.79 -31.06 -21.94
N LEU A 839 13.49 -30.06 -21.39
CA LEU A 839 13.30 -28.66 -21.77
C LEU A 839 13.84 -28.38 -23.19
N GLN A 840 14.98 -28.97 -23.58
CA GLN A 840 15.49 -28.89 -24.95
C GLN A 840 14.50 -29.50 -25.96
N ARG A 841 13.94 -30.68 -25.69
CA ARG A 841 12.87 -31.29 -26.53
C ARG A 841 11.67 -30.35 -26.69
N TYR A 842 11.22 -29.72 -25.61
CA TYR A 842 10.11 -28.76 -25.68
C TYR A 842 10.46 -27.50 -26.50
N LEU A 843 11.66 -26.93 -26.32
CA LEU A 843 12.11 -25.74 -27.05
C LEU A 843 12.26 -26.00 -28.57
N VAL A 844 12.68 -27.20 -28.96
CA VAL A 844 12.76 -27.63 -30.37
C VAL A 844 11.39 -27.57 -31.08
N LEU A 845 10.27 -27.73 -30.35
CA LEU A 845 8.92 -27.56 -30.94
C LEU A 845 8.57 -26.09 -31.23
N ILE A 846 9.27 -25.14 -30.61
CA ILE A 846 9.01 -23.69 -30.71
C ILE A 846 9.94 -23.03 -31.74
N TYR A 847 11.17 -23.54 -31.90
CA TYR A 847 12.17 -22.98 -32.83
C TYR A 847 11.70 -22.87 -34.30
N PRO A 848 10.95 -23.83 -34.90
CA PRO A 848 10.38 -23.67 -36.24
C PRO A 848 9.52 -22.41 -36.41
N GLY A 849 8.88 -21.95 -35.33
CA GLY A 849 8.09 -20.73 -35.31
C GLY A 849 8.90 -19.46 -35.60
N LEU A 850 10.23 -19.46 -35.38
CA LEU A 850 11.14 -18.35 -35.69
C LEU A 850 11.42 -18.17 -37.19
N VAL A 851 11.12 -19.18 -38.01
CA VAL A 851 11.30 -19.16 -39.48
C VAL A 851 9.94 -19.03 -40.22
N GLY A 852 8.83 -18.99 -39.48
CA GLY A 852 7.48 -18.92 -40.03
C GLY A 852 7.04 -17.54 -40.54
N ALA A 853 5.72 -17.36 -40.69
CA ALA A 853 5.13 -16.06 -41.05
C ALA A 853 5.43 -14.99 -39.98
N VAL A 854 5.45 -13.70 -40.36
CA VAL A 854 5.84 -12.56 -39.49
C VAL A 854 5.12 -12.56 -38.12
N THR A 855 3.85 -12.96 -38.08
CA THR A 855 3.07 -13.13 -36.86
C THR A 855 3.57 -14.30 -36.01
N MET A 856 3.77 -15.48 -36.61
CA MET A 856 4.37 -16.66 -35.95
C MET A 856 5.74 -16.33 -35.35
N VAL A 857 6.64 -15.69 -36.10
CA VAL A 857 7.97 -15.30 -35.60
C VAL A 857 7.83 -14.38 -34.39
N SER A 858 7.01 -13.33 -34.51
CA SER A 858 6.85 -12.34 -33.45
C SER A 858 6.11 -12.88 -32.21
N CYS A 859 5.25 -13.89 -32.35
CA CYS A 859 4.65 -14.65 -31.25
C CYS A 859 5.63 -15.65 -30.61
N SER A 860 6.42 -16.36 -31.42
CA SER A 860 7.39 -17.37 -30.96
C SER A 860 8.51 -16.72 -30.14
N ILE A 861 8.97 -15.53 -30.54
CA ILE A 861 9.88 -14.73 -29.70
C ILE A 861 9.24 -14.41 -28.34
N LEU A 862 7.95 -14.06 -28.28
CA LEU A 862 7.28 -13.77 -27.00
C LEU A 862 7.08 -15.02 -26.14
N ALA A 863 6.78 -16.17 -26.74
CA ALA A 863 6.75 -17.46 -26.06
C ALA A 863 8.13 -17.79 -25.44
N LEU A 864 9.19 -17.74 -26.24
CA LEU A 864 10.58 -17.97 -25.78
C LEU A 864 11.04 -16.93 -24.75
N THR A 865 10.55 -15.68 -24.84
CA THR A 865 10.80 -14.63 -23.83
C THR A 865 10.23 -15.01 -22.47
N HIS A 866 9.04 -15.61 -22.44
CA HIS A 866 8.41 -16.06 -21.19
C HIS A 866 9.05 -17.33 -20.65
N LEU A 867 9.39 -18.29 -21.52
CA LEU A 867 10.04 -19.54 -21.13
C LEU A 867 11.46 -19.29 -20.61
N LEU A 868 12.21 -18.36 -21.19
CA LEU A 868 13.51 -17.90 -20.68
C LEU A 868 13.40 -17.27 -19.29
N PHE A 869 12.31 -16.55 -19.01
CA PHE A 869 12.09 -15.96 -17.69
C PHE A 869 11.80 -17.04 -16.63
N GLU A 870 10.89 -17.96 -16.93
CA GLU A 870 10.43 -19.01 -16.01
C GLU A 870 11.52 -20.07 -15.74
N PHE A 871 12.10 -20.63 -16.81
CA PHE A 871 13.01 -21.78 -16.74
C PHE A 871 14.50 -21.39 -16.67
N LYS A 872 14.80 -20.15 -16.27
CA LYS A 872 16.17 -19.57 -16.26
C LYS A 872 17.25 -20.41 -15.56
N GLY A 873 16.87 -21.21 -14.57
CA GLY A 873 17.78 -22.10 -13.81
C GLY A 873 17.88 -23.54 -14.34
N LEU A 874 17.05 -23.90 -15.34
CA LEU A 874 17.01 -25.23 -15.96
C LEU A 874 17.44 -25.22 -17.44
N MET A 875 17.70 -24.04 -18.00
CA MET A 875 18.22 -23.89 -19.36
C MET A 875 19.75 -23.95 -19.36
N GLY A 876 20.31 -24.95 -20.04
CA GLY A 876 21.75 -25.05 -20.28
C GLY A 876 22.30 -23.81 -20.99
N THR A 877 23.53 -23.42 -20.64
CA THR A 877 24.18 -22.21 -21.16
C THR A 877 24.18 -22.16 -22.69
N SER A 878 24.61 -23.24 -23.35
CA SER A 878 24.60 -23.39 -24.81
C SER A 878 23.22 -23.10 -25.43
N THR A 879 22.13 -23.54 -24.81
CA THR A 879 20.75 -23.27 -25.27
C THR A 879 20.39 -21.78 -25.14
N MET A 880 20.83 -21.10 -24.08
CA MET A 880 20.64 -19.66 -23.90
C MET A 880 21.45 -18.85 -24.94
N GLU A 881 22.67 -19.29 -25.26
CA GLU A 881 23.57 -18.65 -26.23
C GLU A 881 22.98 -18.77 -27.65
N GLN A 882 22.59 -19.97 -28.09
CA GLN A 882 21.89 -20.20 -29.36
C GLN A 882 20.60 -19.37 -29.48
N LEU A 883 19.82 -19.26 -28.39
CA LEU A 883 18.61 -18.43 -28.38
C LEU A 883 18.92 -16.94 -28.55
N LEU A 884 19.96 -16.44 -27.89
CA LEU A 884 20.36 -15.04 -27.97
C LEU A 884 20.91 -14.69 -29.37
N GLU A 885 21.70 -15.58 -29.98
CA GLU A 885 22.16 -15.47 -31.37
C GLU A 885 20.98 -15.41 -32.35
N ASN A 886 20.07 -16.38 -32.29
CA ASN A 886 18.89 -16.43 -33.17
C ASN A 886 18.02 -15.17 -33.05
N VAL A 887 17.80 -14.66 -31.84
CA VAL A 887 17.04 -13.41 -31.64
C VAL A 887 17.81 -12.17 -32.09
N CYS A 888 19.14 -12.15 -31.97
CA CYS A 888 19.98 -11.07 -32.49
C CYS A 888 19.96 -11.03 -34.03
N LEU A 889 19.95 -12.17 -34.71
CA LEU A 889 19.75 -12.23 -36.17
C LEU A 889 18.37 -11.65 -36.57
N LEU A 890 17.32 -11.92 -35.80
CA LEU A 890 15.97 -11.39 -36.06
C LEU A 890 15.83 -9.87 -35.86
N LEU A 891 16.78 -9.18 -35.21
CA LEU A 891 16.83 -7.71 -35.20
C LEU A 891 17.09 -7.11 -36.60
N ALA A 892 17.73 -7.85 -37.51
CA ALA A 892 17.93 -7.39 -38.89
C ALA A 892 16.63 -7.39 -39.73
N SER A 893 15.50 -7.88 -39.19
CA SER A 893 14.21 -7.91 -39.86
C SER A 893 13.72 -6.51 -40.22
N ARG A 894 13.20 -6.34 -41.45
CA ARG A 894 12.52 -5.11 -41.88
C ARG A 894 11.13 -4.93 -41.26
N THR A 895 10.65 -5.90 -40.47
CA THR A 895 9.30 -5.89 -39.91
C THR A 895 9.30 -5.39 -38.46
N ARG A 896 8.61 -4.27 -38.21
CA ARG A 896 8.55 -3.62 -36.89
C ARG A 896 8.09 -4.55 -35.77
N ASP A 897 7.16 -5.46 -36.05
CA ASP A 897 6.58 -6.34 -35.02
C ASP A 897 7.55 -7.45 -34.57
N VAL A 898 8.41 -7.98 -35.46
CA VAL A 898 9.50 -8.91 -35.08
C VAL A 898 10.57 -8.17 -34.28
N VAL A 899 11.05 -7.02 -34.77
CA VAL A 899 12.05 -6.19 -34.07
C VAL A 899 11.56 -5.75 -32.68
N LYS A 900 10.27 -5.42 -32.54
CA LYS A 900 9.65 -5.10 -31.24
C LYS A 900 9.74 -6.27 -30.26
N SER A 901 9.46 -7.50 -30.69
CA SER A 901 9.54 -8.69 -29.84
C SER A 901 10.99 -9.06 -29.53
N ALA A 902 11.91 -8.99 -30.50
CA ALA A 902 13.34 -9.25 -30.29
C ALA A 902 13.97 -8.28 -29.26
N LEU A 903 13.65 -6.97 -29.36
CA LEU A 903 14.04 -5.99 -28.34
C LEU A 903 13.36 -6.23 -26.97
N GLY A 904 12.21 -6.94 -26.94
CA GLY A 904 11.56 -7.40 -25.72
C GLY A 904 12.29 -8.57 -25.06
N PHE A 905 12.62 -9.60 -25.84
CA PHE A 905 13.44 -10.73 -25.41
C PHE A 905 14.79 -10.25 -24.83
N ILE A 906 15.49 -9.36 -25.53
CA ILE A 906 16.78 -8.83 -25.07
C ILE A 906 16.63 -8.00 -23.78
N LYS A 907 15.52 -7.26 -23.57
CA LYS A 907 15.22 -6.58 -22.28
C LYS A 907 15.09 -7.58 -21.14
N VAL A 908 14.48 -8.75 -21.38
CA VAL A 908 14.33 -9.84 -20.39
C VAL A 908 15.67 -10.53 -20.15
N ALA A 909 16.36 -10.98 -21.19
CA ALA A 909 17.66 -11.66 -21.10
C ALA A 909 18.69 -10.83 -20.30
N VAL A 910 18.75 -9.51 -20.52
CA VAL A 910 19.66 -8.60 -19.79
C VAL A 910 19.40 -8.53 -18.29
N VAL A 911 18.18 -8.85 -17.83
CA VAL A 911 17.84 -8.92 -16.39
C VAL A 911 17.99 -10.35 -15.86
N VAL A 912 17.49 -11.34 -16.61
CA VAL A 912 17.47 -12.77 -16.24
C VAL A 912 18.87 -13.38 -16.18
N MET A 913 19.78 -12.99 -17.08
CA MET A 913 21.14 -13.53 -17.14
C MET A 913 22.06 -12.87 -16.11
N ASP A 914 22.87 -13.71 -15.48
CA ASP A 914 24.06 -13.33 -14.71
C ASP A 914 24.97 -12.41 -15.55
N VAL A 915 25.67 -11.50 -14.86
CA VAL A 915 26.60 -10.53 -15.44
C VAL A 915 27.77 -11.23 -16.15
N ALA A 916 28.33 -12.31 -15.59
CA ALA A 916 29.48 -13.01 -16.18
C ALA A 916 29.11 -13.79 -17.45
N HIS A 917 27.93 -14.42 -17.49
CA HIS A 917 27.40 -15.04 -18.71
C HIS A 917 27.00 -13.99 -19.76
N LEU A 918 26.28 -12.94 -19.35
CA LEU A 918 25.86 -11.87 -20.25
C LEU A 918 27.06 -11.11 -20.83
N ALA A 919 28.16 -10.94 -20.08
CA ALA A 919 29.40 -10.29 -20.53
C ALA A 919 29.94 -10.86 -21.84
N LYS A 920 29.95 -12.20 -21.99
CA LYS A 920 30.41 -12.91 -23.20
C LYS A 920 29.65 -12.46 -24.46
N HIS A 921 28.39 -12.05 -24.30
CA HIS A 921 27.46 -11.75 -25.39
C HIS A 921 27.15 -10.26 -25.56
N VAL A 922 27.75 -9.37 -24.75
CA VAL A 922 27.52 -7.91 -24.88
C VAL A 922 27.92 -7.42 -26.27
N GLN A 923 29.03 -7.89 -26.84
CA GLN A 923 29.45 -7.49 -28.18
C GLN A 923 28.42 -7.90 -29.25
N LEU A 924 28.00 -9.17 -29.25
CA LEU A 924 26.98 -9.71 -30.17
C LEU A 924 25.69 -8.86 -30.15
N VAL A 925 25.18 -8.56 -28.94
CA VAL A 925 23.95 -7.78 -28.77
C VAL A 925 24.13 -6.31 -29.16
N MET A 926 25.26 -5.69 -28.80
CA MET A 926 25.55 -4.30 -29.20
C MET A 926 25.74 -4.16 -30.72
N GLU A 927 26.41 -5.12 -31.36
CA GLU A 927 26.56 -5.14 -32.82
C GLU A 927 25.21 -5.33 -33.54
N ALA A 928 24.36 -6.24 -33.06
CA ALA A 928 23.04 -6.47 -33.64
C ALA A 928 22.12 -5.24 -33.50
N ILE A 929 22.19 -4.52 -32.37
CA ILE A 929 21.53 -3.23 -32.20
C ILE A 929 22.18 -2.14 -33.07
N GLY A 930 23.51 -2.14 -33.20
CA GLY A 930 24.26 -1.23 -34.07
C GLY A 930 23.82 -1.32 -35.53
N LYS A 931 23.56 -2.53 -36.02
CA LYS A 931 23.13 -2.87 -37.38
C LYS A 931 21.62 -2.57 -37.66
N LEU A 932 20.87 -2.05 -36.69
CA LEU A 932 19.45 -1.67 -36.88
C LEU A 932 19.28 -0.53 -37.90
N SER A 933 18.40 -0.76 -38.89
CA SER A 933 18.06 0.25 -39.90
C SER A 933 17.42 1.52 -39.31
N ASP A 934 17.61 2.63 -40.04
CA ASP A 934 17.28 3.98 -39.58
C ASP A 934 15.82 4.18 -39.14
N ASP A 935 14.86 3.56 -39.83
CA ASP A 935 13.45 3.60 -39.46
C ASP A 935 13.18 2.85 -38.14
N MET A 936 13.77 1.67 -37.96
CA MET A 936 13.63 0.89 -36.72
C MET A 936 14.27 1.63 -35.54
N ARG A 937 15.48 2.17 -35.73
CA ARG A 937 16.19 2.97 -34.72
C ARG A 937 15.40 4.19 -34.27
N ARG A 938 14.80 4.93 -35.23
CA ARG A 938 13.94 6.09 -34.95
C ARG A 938 12.63 5.68 -34.28
N HIS A 939 12.01 4.59 -34.72
CA HIS A 939 10.73 4.10 -34.19
C HIS A 939 10.85 3.55 -32.76
N PHE A 940 11.89 2.76 -32.48
CA PHE A 940 12.13 2.14 -31.17
C PHE A 940 13.07 2.93 -30.24
N CYS A 941 13.40 4.18 -30.57
CA CYS A 941 14.38 5.00 -29.83
C CYS A 941 14.17 5.05 -28.30
N MET A 942 12.93 4.99 -27.80
CA MET A 942 12.64 4.92 -26.36
C MET A 942 12.87 3.54 -25.75
N LYS A 943 12.55 2.43 -26.45
CA LYS A 943 12.88 1.06 -25.98
C LYS A 943 14.39 0.84 -26.01
N LEU A 944 15.06 1.29 -27.06
CA LEU A 944 16.53 1.29 -27.17
C LEU A 944 17.18 2.11 -26.05
N ARG A 945 16.68 3.32 -25.77
CA ARG A 945 17.15 4.13 -24.64
C ARG A 945 17.06 3.38 -23.31
N ASN A 946 15.91 2.75 -23.01
CA ASN A 946 15.71 2.01 -21.77
C ASN A 946 16.64 0.78 -21.68
N LEU A 947 16.86 0.09 -22.80
CA LEU A 947 17.77 -1.04 -22.90
C LEU A 947 19.23 -0.61 -22.65
N PHE A 948 19.68 0.48 -23.28
CA PHE A 948 20.99 1.07 -23.01
C PHE A 948 21.15 1.51 -21.55
N THR A 949 20.09 2.00 -20.88
CA THR A 949 20.15 2.29 -19.44
C THR A 949 20.51 1.03 -18.64
N LYS A 950 19.87 -0.12 -18.89
CA LYS A 950 20.18 -1.38 -18.19
C LYS A 950 21.61 -1.87 -18.50
N PHE A 951 22.05 -1.82 -19.76
CA PHE A 951 23.44 -2.15 -20.11
C PHE A 951 24.47 -1.22 -19.44
N ILE A 952 24.22 0.09 -19.40
CA ILE A 952 25.10 1.07 -18.73
C ILE A 952 25.15 0.85 -17.21
N ARG A 953 24.05 0.38 -16.59
CA ARG A 953 24.03 -0.02 -15.16
C ARG A 953 24.87 -1.27 -14.90
N LYS A 954 24.75 -2.33 -15.70
CA LYS A 954 25.49 -3.59 -15.51
C LYS A 954 26.95 -3.54 -15.95
N PHE A 955 27.30 -2.81 -17.02
CA PHE A 955 28.62 -2.86 -17.67
C PHE A 955 29.33 -1.50 -17.80
N GLY A 956 28.77 -0.44 -17.22
CA GLY A 956 29.33 0.90 -17.30
C GLY A 956 29.13 1.59 -18.66
N PHE A 957 29.50 2.87 -18.73
CA PHE A 957 29.21 3.70 -19.91
C PHE A 957 30.22 3.54 -21.04
N GLU A 958 31.53 3.50 -20.76
CA GLU A 958 32.54 3.57 -21.82
C GLU A 958 32.59 2.30 -22.67
N LEU A 959 32.38 1.11 -22.07
CA LEU A 959 32.29 -0.16 -22.80
C LEU A 959 31.09 -0.19 -23.75
N VAL A 960 29.90 0.17 -23.26
CA VAL A 960 28.67 0.27 -24.08
C VAL A 960 28.80 1.31 -25.19
N LYS A 961 29.54 2.40 -24.96
CA LYS A 961 29.84 3.41 -25.98
C LYS A 961 30.83 2.89 -27.04
N GLY A 962 31.87 2.16 -26.63
CA GLY A 962 32.89 1.61 -27.55
C GLY A 962 32.34 0.59 -28.54
N LEU A 963 31.33 -0.19 -28.13
CA LEU A 963 30.70 -1.23 -28.94
C LEU A 963 29.55 -0.73 -29.84
N LEU A 964 29.27 0.58 -29.90
CA LEU A 964 28.16 1.14 -30.66
C LEU A 964 28.59 2.27 -31.62
N PRO A 965 28.04 2.34 -32.85
CA PRO A 965 28.29 3.45 -33.79
C PRO A 965 27.97 4.84 -33.23
N GLU A 966 28.66 5.86 -33.73
CA GLU A 966 28.56 7.27 -33.27
C GLU A 966 27.12 7.80 -33.22
N GLU A 967 26.27 7.33 -34.12
CA GLU A 967 24.85 7.67 -34.23
C GLU A 967 24.08 7.43 -32.92
N TYR A 968 24.52 6.45 -32.12
CA TYR A 968 23.97 6.13 -30.81
C TYR A 968 24.58 6.97 -29.68
N HIS A 969 25.80 7.51 -29.83
CA HIS A 969 26.54 8.18 -28.74
C HIS A 969 25.76 9.37 -28.16
N LYS A 970 25.00 10.08 -28.99
CA LYS A 970 24.10 11.17 -28.57
C LYS A 970 22.95 10.70 -27.68
N VAL A 971 22.46 9.46 -27.86
CA VAL A 971 21.47 8.84 -26.98
C VAL A 971 22.13 8.37 -25.68
N LEU A 972 23.27 7.69 -25.77
CA LEU A 972 24.04 7.23 -24.61
C LEU A 972 24.43 8.39 -23.68
N ALA A 973 24.93 9.51 -24.23
CA ALA A 973 25.28 10.69 -23.44
C ALA A 973 24.07 11.31 -22.72
N ASN A 974 22.87 11.22 -23.31
CA ASN A 974 21.62 11.63 -22.67
C ASN A 974 21.14 10.63 -21.60
N VAL A 975 21.48 9.34 -21.72
CA VAL A 975 21.28 8.33 -20.66
C VAL A 975 22.23 8.59 -19.50
N ARG A 976 23.55 8.76 -19.73
CA ARG A 976 24.53 9.11 -18.68
C ARG A 976 24.11 10.38 -17.91
N LYS A 977 23.64 11.42 -18.62
CA LYS A 977 23.09 12.66 -18.03
C LYS A 977 21.71 12.48 -17.38
N ALA A 978 21.00 11.38 -17.59
CA ALA A 978 19.77 11.05 -16.87
C ALA A 978 20.10 10.27 -15.59
N GLU A 979 20.89 9.21 -15.71
CA GLU A 979 21.34 8.37 -14.59
C GLU A 979 22.11 9.17 -13.54
N ALA A 980 23.03 10.06 -13.94
CA ALA A 980 23.74 10.92 -13.00
C ALA A 980 22.80 11.88 -12.22
N ARG A 981 21.66 12.27 -12.80
CA ARG A 981 20.62 13.05 -12.10
C ARG A 981 19.73 12.16 -11.23
N ALA A 982 19.42 10.94 -11.68
CA ALA A 982 18.65 9.97 -10.90
C ALA A 982 19.44 9.51 -9.66
N LYS A 983 20.73 9.19 -9.77
CA LYS A 983 21.60 8.87 -8.63
C LYS A 983 21.72 10.05 -7.66
N ARG A 984 21.86 11.28 -8.16
CA ARG A 984 21.84 12.48 -7.31
C ARG A 984 20.49 12.70 -6.63
N HIS A 985 19.37 12.41 -7.28
CA HIS A 985 18.04 12.53 -6.68
C HIS A 985 17.76 11.42 -5.67
N ARG A 986 18.24 10.19 -5.89
CA ARG A 986 18.16 9.10 -4.90
C ARG A 986 18.99 9.40 -3.66
N ALA A 987 20.25 9.84 -3.84
CA ALA A 987 21.08 10.28 -2.71
C ALA A 987 20.51 11.51 -1.97
N LEU A 988 19.71 12.36 -2.62
CA LEU A 988 18.97 13.47 -1.99
C LEU A 988 17.59 13.08 -1.44
N SER A 989 17.13 11.84 -1.69
CA SER A 989 15.93 11.26 -1.06
C SER A 989 16.36 10.48 0.16
N GLN A 990 17.37 9.62 0.02
CA GLN A 990 17.96 8.85 1.11
C GLN A 990 18.53 9.76 2.19
N ALA A 991 19.34 10.78 1.84
CA ALA A 991 19.80 11.78 2.83
C ALA A 991 18.70 12.79 3.28
N ALA A 992 17.44 12.55 2.95
CA ALA A 992 16.27 13.29 3.47
C ALA A 992 15.34 12.37 4.27
N GLU A 993 15.25 11.09 3.89
CA GLU A 993 14.67 9.98 4.64
C GLU A 993 15.52 9.71 5.90
N GLU A 994 16.85 9.75 5.79
CA GLU A 994 17.83 9.72 6.90
C GLU A 994 17.74 10.98 7.78
N GLU A 995 17.55 12.19 7.21
CA GLU A 995 17.32 13.43 8.00
C GLU A 995 15.91 13.45 8.65
N GLU A 996 14.89 12.79 8.08
CA GLU A 996 13.54 12.68 8.67
C GLU A 996 13.46 11.56 9.74
N GLU A 997 14.17 10.44 9.58
CA GLU A 997 14.31 9.41 10.62
C GLU A 997 15.14 9.91 11.83
N GLU A 998 16.20 10.71 11.61
CA GLU A 998 16.93 11.38 12.71
C GLU A 998 16.09 12.49 13.40
N GLU A 999 15.18 13.20 12.72
CA GLU A 999 14.28 14.18 13.35
C GLU A 999 13.09 13.53 14.12
N GLU A 1000 12.80 12.22 14.00
CA GLU A 1000 11.75 11.53 14.78
C GLU A 1000 12.23 10.84 16.08
N GLU A 1001 13.52 10.56 16.28
CA GLU A 1001 14.01 9.86 17.50
C GLU A 1001 14.37 10.75 18.72
N GLU A 1002 14.60 12.07 18.58
CA GLU A 1002 14.95 12.94 19.72
C GLU A 1002 13.72 13.53 20.48
N PRO A 1003 13.54 13.24 21.80
CA PRO A 1003 12.47 13.82 22.59
C PRO A 1003 12.82 15.21 23.16
N PRO A 1004 11.90 16.21 23.12
CA PRO A 1004 12.20 17.56 23.59
C PRO A 1004 12.24 17.67 25.12
N GLN A 1005 13.34 18.20 25.67
CA GLN A 1005 13.40 18.72 27.04
C GLN A 1005 13.78 20.20 27.07
N GLY A 1006 13.18 20.94 28.00
CA GLY A 1006 13.53 22.33 28.29
C GLY A 1006 13.50 22.62 29.80
N LYS A 1007 14.56 23.27 30.27
CA LYS A 1007 14.74 24.00 31.53
C LYS A 1007 15.77 25.12 31.23
N GLY A 1008 15.78 26.27 31.90
CA GLY A 1008 15.02 26.67 33.08
C GLY A 1008 15.99 27.28 34.09
N ASP A 1009 16.09 28.60 34.10
CA ASP A 1009 17.24 29.34 34.65
C ASP A 1009 17.25 29.43 36.19
N SER A 1010 18.43 29.63 36.79
CA SER A 1010 18.60 29.58 38.26
C SER A 1010 19.69 30.53 38.80
N ILE A 1011 19.29 31.77 39.05
CA ILE A 1011 19.64 32.68 40.18
C ILE A 1011 21.10 32.94 40.63
N GLU A 1012 22.10 32.09 40.39
CA GLU A 1012 23.48 32.27 40.88
C GLU A 1012 24.39 33.07 39.93
N GLU A 1013 24.03 33.21 38.66
CA GLU A 1013 24.79 34.00 37.66
C GLU A 1013 24.48 35.51 37.71
N ILE A 1014 23.72 35.96 38.73
CA ILE A 1014 23.16 37.32 38.86
C ILE A 1014 24.04 38.25 39.73
N LEU A 1015 25.10 37.73 40.38
CA LEU A 1015 25.82 38.42 41.47
C LEU A 1015 27.30 38.74 41.17
N ALA A 1016 27.66 38.95 39.90
CA ALA A 1016 29.04 39.25 39.47
C ALA A 1016 29.12 40.27 38.33
N ASP A 1017 28.43 41.40 38.47
CA ASP A 1017 28.46 42.53 37.52
C ASP A 1017 29.15 43.75 38.16
N SER A 1018 30.23 44.22 37.51
CA SER A 1018 31.06 45.44 37.75
C SER A 1018 32.39 45.21 37.00
N GLU A 1019 32.97 46.11 36.21
CA GLU A 1019 32.77 47.57 36.07
C GLU A 1019 32.70 47.98 34.57
N ASP A 1020 31.69 48.81 34.24
CA ASP A 1020 31.70 50.07 33.44
C ASP A 1020 32.32 50.14 32.00
N GLU A 1021 31.72 50.85 31.02
CA GLU A 1021 30.32 51.27 30.77
C GLU A 1021 30.13 51.76 29.28
N GLU A 1022 29.01 52.44 28.98
CA GLU A 1022 28.61 53.11 27.71
C GLU A 1022 28.05 52.27 26.52
N ASN A 1023 26.75 51.94 26.63
CA ASN A 1023 25.63 52.09 25.66
C ASN A 1023 25.78 51.71 24.15
N GLU A 1024 24.77 51.15 23.46
CA GLU A 1024 23.34 50.91 23.78
C GLU A 1024 22.80 49.66 23.00
N GLU A 1025 21.63 49.15 23.37
CA GLU A 1025 21.05 47.85 22.96
C GLU A 1025 20.34 47.89 21.57
N GLU A 1026 19.83 46.83 20.89
CA GLU A 1026 19.28 45.51 21.27
C GLU A 1026 19.53 44.37 20.21
N GLU A 1027 18.75 43.27 20.28
CA GLU A 1027 18.58 42.16 19.32
C GLU A 1027 19.76 41.20 19.05
N ARG A 1028 20.10 40.34 20.02
CA ARG A 1028 20.93 39.12 19.78
C ARG A 1028 20.16 37.80 19.56
N SER A 1029 18.86 37.87 19.28
CA SER A 1029 17.96 36.73 18.95
C SER A 1029 18.18 36.12 17.55
N ARG A 1030 19.40 36.19 16.96
CA ARG A 1030 19.66 35.84 15.55
C ARG A 1030 20.70 34.74 15.29
N GLY A 1031 21.31 34.12 16.30
CA GLY A 1031 22.38 33.12 16.10
C GLY A 1031 21.98 31.89 15.26
N LYS A 1032 21.12 31.01 15.80
CA LYS A 1032 20.73 29.75 15.14
C LYS A 1032 19.76 29.95 13.97
N GLU A 1033 18.88 30.94 14.04
CA GLU A 1033 17.97 31.25 12.93
C GLU A 1033 18.75 31.69 11.67
N GLN A 1034 19.88 32.39 11.81
CA GLN A 1034 20.64 32.92 10.67
C GLN A 1034 21.33 31.86 9.78
N ARG A 1035 21.44 30.59 10.21
CA ARG A 1035 21.80 29.47 9.31
C ARG A 1035 20.59 28.91 8.54
N ARG A 1036 19.41 28.75 9.15
CA ARG A 1036 18.17 28.38 8.42
C ARG A 1036 17.75 29.53 7.46
N LEU A 1037 17.88 30.78 7.91
CA LEU A 1037 17.66 32.00 7.10
C LEU A 1037 18.72 32.25 6.04
N THR A 1038 19.96 31.76 6.11
CA THR A 1038 20.89 31.88 4.95
C THR A 1038 20.56 30.86 3.85
N ARG A 1039 20.05 29.67 4.19
CA ARG A 1039 19.42 28.77 3.18
C ARG A 1039 18.14 29.41 2.58
N GLN A 1040 17.32 30.12 3.38
CA GLN A 1040 16.09 30.78 2.89
C GLN A 1040 16.27 32.17 2.23
N ARG A 1041 17.32 32.95 2.56
CA ARG A 1041 17.60 34.29 1.98
C ARG A 1041 17.92 34.29 0.48
N SER A 1042 17.89 33.13 -0.17
CA SER A 1042 17.95 32.97 -1.63
C SER A 1042 16.59 33.20 -2.34
N ARG A 1043 15.49 33.46 -1.62
CA ARG A 1043 14.14 33.63 -2.19
C ARG A 1043 13.37 34.85 -1.64
N ALA A 1044 13.75 36.05 -2.07
CA ALA A 1044 12.95 37.25 -1.84
C ALA A 1044 11.54 37.11 -2.44
N TRP A 1045 10.49 37.48 -1.68
CA TRP A 1045 9.11 37.36 -2.15
C TRP A 1045 8.71 38.56 -3.01
N LEU A 1046 8.46 38.32 -4.29
CA LEU A 1046 7.94 39.31 -5.22
C LEU A 1046 6.41 39.30 -5.17
N LYS A 1047 5.81 40.42 -4.76
CA LYS A 1047 4.35 40.56 -4.82
C LYS A 1047 3.91 40.81 -6.26
N GLU A 1048 3.65 39.73 -6.99
CA GLU A 1048 3.02 39.80 -8.31
C GLU A 1048 1.69 40.57 -8.20
N GLY A 1049 1.56 41.64 -9.00
CA GLY A 1049 0.31 42.37 -9.11
C GLY A 1049 -0.70 41.53 -9.89
N GLY A 1050 -1.95 41.47 -9.44
CA GLY A 1050 -2.98 40.62 -10.07
C GLY A 1050 -3.23 40.96 -11.54
N GLY A 1051 -2.67 40.16 -12.44
CA GLY A 1051 -2.81 40.27 -13.91
C GLY A 1051 -1.50 39.99 -14.63
N ASP A 1052 -1.55 39.24 -15.74
CA ASP A 1052 -0.37 38.77 -16.51
C ASP A 1052 0.41 39.93 -17.20
N GLU A 1053 1.20 40.69 -16.46
CA GLU A 1053 2.26 41.57 -17.00
C GLU A 1053 3.61 41.29 -16.29
N PRO A 1054 4.65 40.81 -17.01
CA PRO A 1054 5.92 40.42 -16.39
C PRO A 1054 6.65 41.57 -15.69
N LEU A 1055 7.23 41.30 -14.52
CA LEU A 1055 7.98 42.28 -13.74
C LEU A 1055 9.15 42.88 -14.54
N ASN A 1056 9.22 44.22 -14.58
CA ASN A 1056 10.28 44.97 -15.25
C ASN A 1056 11.25 45.57 -14.22
N PHE A 1057 12.40 44.94 -14.00
CA PHE A 1057 13.40 45.31 -12.99
C PHE A 1057 14.11 46.67 -13.21
N LEU A 1058 13.73 47.43 -14.25
CA LEU A 1058 14.25 48.78 -14.55
C LEU A 1058 13.24 49.91 -14.23
N ASP A 1059 12.09 49.60 -13.62
CA ASP A 1059 11.19 50.63 -13.08
C ASP A 1059 11.66 51.05 -11.67
N PRO A 1060 11.93 52.34 -11.39
CA PRO A 1060 12.45 52.80 -10.11
C PRO A 1060 11.50 52.55 -8.92
N LYS A 1061 10.26 52.11 -9.13
CA LYS A 1061 9.34 51.69 -8.06
C LYS A 1061 9.35 50.19 -7.75
N VAL A 1062 10.23 49.40 -8.36
CA VAL A 1062 10.39 47.96 -8.06
C VAL A 1062 10.86 47.71 -6.62
N ALA A 1063 11.71 48.57 -6.06
CA ALA A 1063 12.20 48.43 -4.68
C ALA A 1063 11.04 48.37 -3.65
N GLN A 1064 9.95 49.11 -3.88
CA GLN A 1064 8.76 49.11 -3.02
C GLN A 1064 7.84 47.87 -3.19
N ARG A 1065 8.23 46.88 -4.01
CA ARG A 1065 7.49 45.63 -4.24
C ARG A 1065 8.23 44.37 -3.79
N VAL A 1066 9.43 44.52 -3.26
CA VAL A 1066 10.18 43.45 -2.59
C VAL A 1066 9.85 43.55 -1.10
N LEU A 1067 9.20 42.52 -0.54
CA LEU A 1067 8.88 42.47 0.89
C LEU A 1067 9.75 41.41 1.57
N ALA A 1068 10.31 41.74 2.74
CA ALA A 1068 11.16 40.85 3.52
C ALA A 1068 10.36 39.72 4.21
N THR A 1069 9.09 39.98 4.52
CA THR A 1069 8.17 39.05 5.19
C THR A 1069 6.86 38.93 4.40
N GLN A 1070 6.23 37.75 4.46
CA GLN A 1070 5.04 37.44 3.69
C GLN A 1070 3.80 38.11 4.32
N PRO A 1071 3.08 39.03 3.62
CA PRO A 1071 1.87 39.63 4.16
C PRO A 1071 0.73 38.60 4.20
N GLY A 1072 0.40 38.11 5.38
CA GLY A 1072 -0.42 36.91 5.57
C GLY A 1072 -1.89 37.07 5.16
N ALA A 1073 -2.46 35.99 4.62
CA ALA A 1073 -3.89 35.72 4.71
C ALA A 1073 -4.17 35.13 6.10
N GLY A 1074 -4.96 35.83 6.92
CA GLY A 1074 -5.03 35.57 8.35
C GLY A 1074 -6.01 34.48 8.79
N ARG A 1075 -5.64 33.82 9.90
CA ARG A 1075 -6.48 33.13 10.91
C ARG A 1075 -7.35 31.94 10.45
N GLY A 1076 -7.11 30.80 11.11
CA GLY A 1076 -8.16 29.84 11.50
C GLY A 1076 -8.30 28.59 10.65
N LYS A 1077 -7.59 27.51 11.02
CA LYS A 1077 -8.00 26.14 10.65
C LYS A 1077 -9.26 25.74 11.43
N LYS A 1078 -10.44 26.13 10.94
CA LYS A 1078 -11.64 25.30 11.17
C LYS A 1078 -11.47 24.03 10.34
N LYS A 1079 -11.70 22.86 10.93
CA LYS A 1079 -12.06 21.66 10.14
C LYS A 1079 -13.48 21.90 9.63
N ASP A 1080 -13.66 21.92 8.32
CA ASP A 1080 -14.97 21.99 7.69
C ASP A 1080 -15.30 20.63 7.08
N HIS A 1081 -16.36 20.00 7.58
CA HIS A 1081 -16.87 18.70 7.12
C HIS A 1081 -18.15 18.95 6.33
N GLY A 1082 -18.02 19.22 5.02
CA GLY A 1082 -19.14 19.59 4.16
C GLY A 1082 -19.23 18.76 2.87
N PHE A 1083 -20.41 18.19 2.60
CA PHE A 1083 -20.69 17.49 1.34
C PHE A 1083 -20.75 18.46 0.15
N LYS A 1084 -20.52 17.95 -1.06
CA LYS A 1084 -20.52 18.78 -2.28
C LYS A 1084 -21.95 19.13 -2.70
N VAL A 1085 -22.21 20.41 -2.91
CA VAL A 1085 -23.51 20.92 -3.38
C VAL A 1085 -23.51 20.99 -4.92
N SER A 1086 -24.66 20.72 -5.54
CA SER A 1086 -24.90 20.96 -6.97
C SER A 1086 -25.03 22.47 -7.28
N ALA A 1087 -25.00 22.85 -8.56
CA ALA A 1087 -25.10 24.25 -9.00
C ALA A 1087 -26.46 24.93 -8.68
N ASP A 1088 -27.43 24.13 -8.24
CA ASP A 1088 -28.82 24.45 -7.90
C ASP A 1088 -29.15 24.20 -6.41
N GLY A 1089 -28.13 24.03 -5.54
CA GLY A 1089 -28.28 24.18 -4.08
C GLY A 1089 -28.56 22.91 -3.27
N ARG A 1090 -28.60 21.72 -3.88
CA ARG A 1090 -28.79 20.43 -3.17
C ARG A 1090 -27.46 19.72 -2.89
N LEU A 1091 -27.33 19.18 -1.67
CA LEU A 1091 -26.17 18.39 -1.22
C LEU A 1091 -26.10 17.02 -1.93
N ILE A 1092 -24.88 16.57 -2.23
CA ILE A 1092 -24.57 15.27 -2.85
C ILE A 1092 -23.68 14.49 -1.87
N ILE A 1093 -24.28 13.53 -1.18
CA ILE A 1093 -23.58 12.52 -0.41
C ILE A 1093 -23.08 11.43 -1.36
N ARG A 1094 -21.95 10.80 -1.03
CA ARG A 1094 -21.48 9.55 -1.62
C ARG A 1094 -21.07 8.65 -0.48
N GLU A 1095 -21.46 7.39 -0.58
CA GLU A 1095 -21.00 6.34 0.31
C GLU A 1095 -19.59 5.89 -0.16
N GLU A 1096 -18.72 5.61 0.80
CA GLU A 1096 -17.39 5.03 0.57
C GLU A 1096 -17.38 3.70 1.33
N GLU A 1097 -17.17 2.59 0.61
CA GLU A 1097 -17.10 1.24 1.19
C GLU A 1097 -15.64 0.97 1.65
N GLU A 1098 -15.46 0.55 2.90
CA GLU A 1098 -14.17 0.10 3.42
C GLU A 1098 -13.99 -1.41 3.19
N ASP A 1099 -12.92 -1.80 2.50
CA ASP A 1099 -12.60 -3.20 2.19
C ASP A 1099 -11.14 -3.49 2.60
N ALA A 1100 -10.92 -3.78 3.89
CA ALA A 1100 -9.59 -3.78 4.50
C ALA A 1100 -9.38 -4.73 5.71
N ALA A 1101 -9.53 -6.06 5.54
CA ALA A 1101 -9.04 -7.03 6.54
C ALA A 1101 -8.86 -8.49 6.04
N THR A 1102 -7.79 -8.83 5.30
CA THR A 1102 -7.14 -10.18 5.31
C THR A 1102 -5.76 -10.16 4.64
N ALA A 1103 -4.69 -9.83 5.39
CA ALA A 1103 -3.29 -10.24 5.14
C ALA A 1103 -2.36 -9.60 6.19
N ARG A 1104 -1.89 -10.37 7.17
CA ARG A 1104 -0.74 -10.11 8.05
C ARG A 1104 -0.15 -11.45 8.45
N MET A 1105 1.15 -11.46 8.79
CA MET A 1105 2.07 -12.59 8.59
C MET A 1105 2.30 -12.82 7.07
N GLU A 1106 3.53 -12.90 6.56
CA GLU A 1106 4.84 -12.94 7.22
C GLU A 1106 5.70 -11.72 6.80
N GLU A 1107 6.65 -11.32 7.65
CA GLU A 1107 7.69 -10.33 7.33
C GLU A 1107 9.06 -10.99 7.41
N GLU A 1108 9.76 -11.11 6.28
CA GLU A 1108 11.20 -11.37 6.22
C GLU A 1108 11.88 -10.22 5.46
N GLU A 1109 13.03 -9.77 5.96
CA GLU A 1109 13.79 -8.68 5.35
C GLU A 1109 14.60 -9.17 4.13
N SER A 1110 14.23 -8.73 2.93
CA SER A 1110 15.17 -8.76 1.79
C SER A 1110 14.92 -7.69 0.72
N THR A 1111 16.01 -7.03 0.31
CA THR A 1111 16.25 -6.48 -1.04
C THR A 1111 15.09 -5.81 -1.81
N LYS A 1112 14.52 -4.72 -1.27
CA LYS A 1112 13.52 -3.82 -1.92
C LYS A 1112 13.98 -3.15 -3.25
N GLY A 1113 15.10 -3.58 -3.86
CA GLY A 1113 15.67 -2.97 -5.06
C GLY A 1113 15.35 -3.67 -6.39
N GLU A 1114 15.10 -4.98 -6.40
CA GLU A 1114 14.97 -5.76 -7.64
C GLU A 1114 13.51 -5.94 -8.10
N ASP A 1115 12.57 -6.06 -7.16
CA ASP A 1115 11.15 -6.30 -7.44
C ASP A 1115 10.47 -5.20 -8.26
N GLU A 1116 10.84 -3.92 -8.10
CA GLU A 1116 10.28 -2.86 -8.94
C GLU A 1116 10.69 -3.03 -10.41
N GLU A 1117 11.97 -3.31 -10.70
CA GLU A 1117 12.42 -3.54 -12.08
C GLU A 1117 11.87 -4.85 -12.67
N MET A 1118 11.47 -5.80 -11.81
CA MET A 1118 10.81 -7.05 -12.19
C MET A 1118 9.32 -6.84 -12.49
N ALA A 1119 8.60 -6.06 -11.68
CA ALA A 1119 7.20 -5.69 -11.93
C ALA A 1119 7.04 -4.93 -13.27
N ASP A 1120 7.93 -3.96 -13.53
CA ASP A 1120 8.04 -3.20 -14.80
C ASP A 1120 8.41 -4.06 -16.02
N LEU A 1121 8.83 -5.32 -15.80
CA LEU A 1121 9.11 -6.31 -16.84
C LEU A 1121 7.87 -7.16 -17.14
N VAL A 1122 7.16 -7.65 -16.12
CA VAL A 1122 5.92 -8.42 -16.27
C VAL A 1122 4.77 -7.57 -16.86
N GLU A 1123 4.76 -6.26 -16.60
CA GLU A 1123 3.82 -5.31 -17.21
C GLU A 1123 4.14 -5.03 -18.70
N ASP A 1124 5.41 -4.86 -19.08
CA ASP A 1124 5.83 -4.64 -20.50
C ASP A 1124 5.67 -5.91 -21.37
N LEU A 1125 5.52 -7.09 -20.74
CA LEU A 1125 5.08 -8.36 -21.36
C LEU A 1125 3.54 -8.51 -21.43
N GLY A 1126 2.78 -7.64 -20.76
CA GLY A 1126 1.32 -7.56 -20.85
C GLY A 1126 0.53 -8.54 -19.97
N ILE A 1127 1.12 -9.02 -18.88
CA ILE A 1127 0.57 -10.08 -18.00
C ILE A 1127 -0.09 -9.51 -16.73
N ARG A 1128 0.37 -8.34 -16.28
CA ARG A 1128 -0.32 -7.45 -15.34
C ARG A 1128 -0.48 -6.07 -15.99
N ASN A 1129 -1.52 -5.34 -15.60
CA ASN A 1129 -1.79 -3.97 -16.06
C ASN A 1129 -2.21 -3.16 -14.82
N LYS A 1130 -1.39 -2.21 -14.38
CA LYS A 1130 -1.69 -1.34 -13.24
C LYS A 1130 -2.78 -0.35 -13.68
N LYS A 1131 -4.04 -0.54 -13.24
CA LYS A 1131 -5.09 0.46 -13.45
C LYS A 1131 -4.67 1.75 -12.74
N HIS A 1132 -4.12 2.71 -13.49
CA HIS A 1132 -3.90 4.09 -13.03
C HIS A 1132 -5.27 4.71 -12.72
N GLN A 1133 -5.73 4.55 -11.47
CA GLN A 1133 -6.93 5.22 -10.98
C GLN A 1133 -6.75 6.73 -11.08
N LYS A 1134 -7.55 7.36 -11.92
CA LYS A 1134 -7.95 8.76 -11.75
C LYS A 1134 -9.40 8.76 -11.31
N PRO A 1135 -9.75 9.34 -10.16
CA PRO A 1135 -11.07 9.19 -9.58
C PRO A 1135 -12.15 9.88 -10.43
N LYS A 1136 -12.88 9.08 -11.23
CA LYS A 1136 -14.17 9.41 -11.84
C LYS A 1136 -15.04 8.17 -11.93
N HIS A 1137 -16.31 8.32 -11.56
CA HIS A 1137 -17.32 7.27 -11.59
C HIS A 1137 -17.60 6.73 -13.01
N GLN A 1138 -18.10 5.48 -13.03
CA GLN A 1138 -19.05 4.92 -14.00
C GLN A 1138 -18.70 5.06 -15.49
N LYS A 1139 -18.01 4.05 -16.03
CA LYS A 1139 -18.64 2.99 -16.84
C LYS A 1139 -17.57 2.01 -17.34
N GLU A 1140 -17.63 0.76 -16.88
CA GLU A 1140 -17.04 -0.39 -17.56
C GLU A 1140 -18.19 -1.35 -17.91
N ALA A 1141 -18.55 -1.36 -19.19
CA ALA A 1141 -19.47 -2.32 -19.78
C ALA A 1141 -18.68 -3.15 -20.79
N ASP A 1142 -18.54 -4.45 -20.53
CA ASP A 1142 -18.10 -5.42 -21.52
C ASP A 1142 -19.30 -5.78 -22.42
N GLU A 1143 -19.46 -5.05 -23.53
CA GLU A 1143 -20.31 -5.50 -24.65
C GLU A 1143 -19.51 -5.44 -25.95
N GLU A 1144 -19.59 -6.53 -26.72
CA GLU A 1144 -18.75 -6.80 -27.89
C GLU A 1144 -19.45 -6.29 -29.17
N GLU A 1145 -19.45 -4.97 -29.42
CA GLU A 1145 -19.93 -4.41 -30.71
C GLU A 1145 -18.98 -4.75 -31.87
N LEU A 1146 -19.55 -5.28 -32.96
CA LEU A 1146 -18.81 -5.78 -34.13
C LEU A 1146 -18.56 -4.66 -35.17
N GLU A 1147 -17.36 -4.07 -35.20
CA GLU A 1147 -16.95 -3.22 -36.33
C GLU A 1147 -16.71 -4.04 -37.60
N MET A 1148 -17.67 -3.99 -38.53
CA MET A 1148 -17.52 -4.45 -39.92
C MET A 1148 -16.42 -3.66 -40.66
N PRO A 1149 -15.67 -4.28 -41.59
CA PRO A 1149 -14.66 -3.58 -42.38
C PRO A 1149 -15.33 -2.54 -43.32
N PRO A 1150 -14.77 -1.31 -43.45
CA PRO A 1150 -15.41 -0.24 -44.21
C PRO A 1150 -15.34 -0.50 -45.73
N GLN A 1151 -16.47 -0.30 -46.41
CA GLN A 1151 -16.55 -0.38 -47.87
C GLN A 1151 -15.68 0.70 -48.56
N TYR A 1152 -15.06 0.30 -49.66
CA TYR A 1152 -14.23 1.15 -50.51
C TYR A 1152 -15.07 2.03 -51.43
N GLN A 1153 -14.69 3.31 -51.57
CA GLN A 1153 -15.19 4.23 -52.60
C GLN A 1153 -14.00 4.87 -53.32
N ALA A 1154 -14.00 4.80 -54.66
CA ALA A 1154 -12.92 5.31 -55.50
C ALA A 1154 -13.20 6.74 -55.99
N GLY A 1155 -12.15 7.56 -56.13
CA GLY A 1155 -12.21 8.83 -56.86
C GLY A 1155 -11.23 9.91 -56.40
N GLY A 1156 -10.31 10.30 -57.28
CA GLY A 1156 -9.46 11.50 -57.12
C GLY A 1156 -7.99 11.22 -56.81
N SER A 1157 -7.09 11.87 -57.54
CA SER A 1157 -5.64 11.68 -57.49
C SER A 1157 -4.96 12.43 -56.32
N GLY A 1158 -4.77 11.75 -55.19
CA GLY A 1158 -3.92 12.23 -54.10
C GLY A 1158 -4.14 11.49 -52.78
N ILE A 1159 -3.06 11.27 -52.01
CA ILE A 1159 -3.08 10.41 -50.81
C ILE A 1159 -3.86 11.08 -49.65
N HIS A 1160 -5.15 10.77 -49.62
CA HIS A 1160 -6.13 10.80 -48.53
C HIS A 1160 -6.02 11.88 -47.44
N ARG A 1161 -6.95 12.85 -47.51
CA ARG A 1161 -7.51 13.52 -46.33
C ARG A 1161 -9.00 13.83 -46.56
N PRO A 1162 -9.93 13.43 -45.67
CA PRO A 1162 -11.35 13.74 -45.85
C PRO A 1162 -11.62 15.24 -45.63
N VAL A 1163 -12.23 15.90 -46.62
CA VAL A 1163 -12.50 17.35 -46.62
C VAL A 1163 -13.94 17.65 -46.18
N GLY A 1164 -14.27 17.32 -44.94
CA GLY A 1164 -15.46 17.87 -44.30
C GLY A 1164 -15.34 19.40 -44.17
N LYS A 1165 -16.23 20.15 -44.83
CA LYS A 1165 -16.24 21.63 -44.83
C LYS A 1165 -16.49 22.19 -43.42
N LYS A 1166 -15.44 22.37 -42.62
CA LYS A 1166 -15.52 23.07 -41.34
C LYS A 1166 -15.81 24.55 -41.56
N ALA A 1167 -16.97 25.00 -41.09
CA ALA A 1167 -17.38 26.40 -41.16
C ALA A 1167 -16.37 27.31 -40.44
N THR A 1168 -15.99 28.41 -41.08
CA THR A 1168 -15.07 29.39 -40.52
C THR A 1168 -15.79 30.25 -39.47
N PRO A 1169 -15.31 30.34 -38.21
CA PRO A 1169 -15.89 31.24 -37.21
C PRO A 1169 -15.95 32.68 -37.74
N GLY A 1170 -17.05 33.38 -37.46
CA GLY A 1170 -17.31 34.75 -37.93
C GLY A 1170 -17.86 34.87 -39.36
N ALA A 1171 -17.85 33.80 -40.19
CA ALA A 1171 -18.33 33.87 -41.57
C ALA A 1171 -19.82 34.29 -41.71
N GLU A 1172 -20.61 34.08 -40.65
CA GLU A 1172 -22.04 34.43 -40.58
C GLU A 1172 -22.32 35.94 -40.38
N TYR A 1173 -21.32 36.74 -39.99
CA TYR A 1173 -21.44 38.20 -39.81
C TYR A 1173 -21.12 38.96 -41.10
N LYS A 1174 -20.66 38.28 -42.16
CA LYS A 1174 -20.20 38.88 -43.41
C LYS A 1174 -21.35 39.15 -44.39
N ALA A 1175 -21.53 40.40 -44.80
CA ALA A 1175 -22.63 40.78 -45.69
C ALA A 1175 -22.48 40.21 -47.12
N LYS A 1176 -23.41 39.36 -47.57
CA LYS A 1176 -23.34 38.68 -48.89
C LYS A 1176 -23.29 39.62 -50.12
N LYS A 1177 -23.78 40.87 -50.02
CA LYS A 1177 -23.81 41.86 -51.12
C LYS A 1177 -23.15 43.21 -50.79
N ALA A 1178 -22.33 43.30 -49.73
CA ALA A 1178 -21.64 44.54 -49.36
C ALA A 1178 -20.26 44.27 -48.72
N LYS A 1179 -19.30 45.19 -48.89
CA LYS A 1179 -17.94 45.04 -48.35
C LYS A 1179 -17.87 45.51 -46.88
N GLY A 1180 -18.36 44.69 -45.96
CA GLY A 1180 -18.27 44.89 -44.51
C GLY A 1180 -19.05 43.84 -43.71
N ASP A 1181 -18.74 43.74 -42.42
CA ASP A 1181 -19.44 42.84 -41.49
C ASP A 1181 -20.58 43.56 -40.76
N MET A 1182 -21.57 42.81 -40.27
CA MET A 1182 -22.85 43.30 -39.75
C MET A 1182 -23.24 42.60 -38.45
N LYS A 1183 -23.55 43.37 -37.40
CA LYS A 1183 -24.00 42.85 -36.10
C LYS A 1183 -25.38 42.18 -36.23
N LYS A 1184 -25.52 40.95 -35.71
CA LYS A 1184 -26.80 40.27 -35.55
C LYS A 1184 -27.51 40.70 -34.27
N LYS A 1185 -28.83 40.85 -34.30
CA LYS A 1185 -29.64 41.14 -33.09
C LYS A 1185 -29.61 39.91 -32.18
N GLY A 1186 -29.26 40.08 -30.91
CA GLY A 1186 -29.02 38.98 -29.96
C GLY A 1186 -27.67 38.26 -30.10
N GLY A 1187 -26.80 38.67 -31.03
CA GLY A 1187 -25.46 38.12 -31.20
C GLY A 1187 -24.36 39.01 -30.61
N LEU A 1188 -23.18 38.41 -30.40
CA LEU A 1188 -21.95 39.12 -30.03
C LEU A 1188 -21.48 40.05 -31.16
N ASP A 1189 -20.63 41.01 -30.83
CA ASP A 1189 -20.06 41.94 -31.82
C ASP A 1189 -19.04 41.27 -32.75
N PRO A 1190 -19.01 41.65 -34.06
CA PRO A 1190 -18.30 40.93 -35.12
C PRO A 1190 -16.77 40.80 -34.95
N TYR A 1191 -16.16 41.48 -33.99
CA TYR A 1191 -14.72 41.47 -33.74
C TYR A 1191 -14.24 40.43 -32.71
N ALA A 1192 -15.16 39.70 -32.05
CA ALA A 1192 -14.84 38.82 -30.92
C ALA A 1192 -14.86 37.31 -31.25
N TYR A 1193 -13.99 36.83 -32.16
CA TYR A 1193 -14.04 35.44 -32.65
C TYR A 1193 -12.72 34.64 -32.58
N ILE A 1194 -12.32 34.24 -31.37
CA ILE A 1194 -11.50 33.02 -31.15
C ILE A 1194 -12.12 32.20 -30.00
N PRO A 1195 -13.02 31.25 -30.26
CA PRO A 1195 -13.55 30.39 -29.20
C PRO A 1195 -12.45 29.46 -28.68
N LEU A 1196 -12.11 29.59 -27.39
CA LEU A 1196 -11.19 28.70 -26.70
C LEU A 1196 -11.83 27.31 -26.55
N SER A 1197 -11.08 26.26 -26.87
CA SER A 1197 -11.49 24.87 -26.63
C SER A 1197 -10.37 24.13 -25.92
N ARG A 1198 -10.71 23.18 -25.04
CA ARG A 1198 -9.75 22.42 -24.21
C ARG A 1198 -8.65 21.73 -25.06
N THR A 1199 -8.97 21.39 -26.30
CA THR A 1199 -8.07 20.81 -27.33
C THR A 1199 -7.08 21.79 -27.98
N LYS A 1200 -7.25 23.12 -27.80
CA LYS A 1200 -6.35 24.18 -28.31
C LYS A 1200 -5.29 24.60 -27.28
N LEU A 1201 -5.56 24.40 -25.98
CA LEU A 1201 -4.65 24.77 -24.87
C LEU A 1201 -3.48 23.78 -24.67
N ASN A 1202 -3.47 22.64 -25.37
CA ASN A 1202 -2.40 21.66 -25.26
C ASN A 1202 -1.06 22.20 -25.83
N HIS A 1203 0.01 22.17 -25.02
CA HIS A 1203 1.28 22.84 -25.28
C HIS A 1203 1.89 22.52 -26.66
N ARG A 1204 1.76 21.28 -27.15
CA ARG A 1204 2.26 20.84 -28.48
C ARG A 1204 1.61 21.56 -29.68
N LYS A 1205 0.54 22.35 -29.49
CA LYS A 1205 -0.16 23.09 -30.56
C LYS A 1205 0.04 24.62 -30.52
N LYS A 1206 0.75 25.14 -29.50
CA LYS A 1206 0.96 26.59 -29.23
C LYS A 1206 1.54 27.36 -30.44
N VAL A 1207 2.57 26.81 -31.09
CA VAL A 1207 3.24 27.43 -32.25
C VAL A 1207 2.29 27.59 -33.45
N LYS A 1208 1.42 26.60 -33.71
CA LYS A 1208 0.48 26.61 -34.85
C LYS A 1208 -0.60 27.69 -34.67
N LEU A 1209 -1.02 27.95 -33.43
CA LEU A 1209 -1.94 29.03 -33.09
C LEU A 1209 -1.28 30.41 -33.20
N GLN A 1210 -0.02 30.58 -32.76
CA GLN A 1210 0.72 31.83 -32.98
C GLN A 1210 0.89 32.16 -34.47
N GLY A 1211 1.12 31.15 -35.32
CA GLY A 1211 1.17 31.33 -36.78
C GLY A 1211 -0.15 31.85 -37.35
N GLN A 1212 -1.28 31.25 -36.96
CA GLN A 1212 -2.61 31.70 -37.38
C GLN A 1212 -2.94 33.12 -36.88
N PHE A 1213 -2.60 33.44 -35.62
CA PHE A 1213 -2.82 34.77 -35.05
C PHE A 1213 -1.98 35.86 -35.75
N LYS A 1214 -0.68 35.60 -35.99
CA LYS A 1214 0.18 36.50 -36.80
C LYS A 1214 -0.35 36.70 -38.23
N GLY A 1215 -0.97 35.67 -38.82
CA GLY A 1215 -1.66 35.78 -40.11
C GLY A 1215 -2.86 36.73 -40.06
N LEU A 1216 -3.72 36.58 -39.06
CA LEU A 1216 -4.91 37.42 -38.85
C LEU A 1216 -4.52 38.90 -38.63
N VAL A 1217 -3.53 39.16 -37.79
CA VAL A 1217 -3.01 40.51 -37.50
C VAL A 1217 -2.38 41.14 -38.76
N LYS A 1218 -1.62 40.39 -39.57
CA LYS A 1218 -1.12 40.88 -40.87
C LYS A 1218 -2.25 41.22 -41.85
N ALA A 1219 -3.36 40.48 -41.86
CA ALA A 1219 -4.52 40.78 -42.69
C ALA A 1219 -5.22 42.10 -42.24
N ALA A 1220 -5.40 42.29 -40.94
CA ALA A 1220 -5.95 43.53 -40.37
C ALA A 1220 -5.09 44.76 -40.70
N HIS A 1221 -3.76 44.66 -40.55
CA HIS A 1221 -2.85 45.75 -40.92
C HIS A 1221 -2.88 46.07 -42.42
N ARG A 1222 -2.98 45.06 -43.31
CA ARG A 1222 -3.15 45.30 -44.76
C ARG A 1222 -4.45 46.04 -45.07
N GLY A 1223 -5.56 45.67 -44.41
CA GLY A 1223 -6.84 46.38 -44.53
C GLY A 1223 -6.76 47.84 -44.08
N SER A 1224 -6.12 48.08 -42.93
CA SER A 1224 -5.85 49.43 -42.40
C SER A 1224 -5.01 50.27 -43.37
N GLN A 1225 -3.89 49.74 -43.89
CA GLN A 1225 -3.04 50.44 -44.86
C GLN A 1225 -3.77 50.73 -46.19
N ALA A 1226 -4.61 49.82 -46.67
CA ALA A 1226 -5.43 50.06 -47.87
C ALA A 1226 -6.43 51.20 -47.66
N GLY A 1227 -7.11 51.24 -46.51
CA GLY A 1227 -7.97 52.35 -46.12
C GLY A 1227 -7.21 53.68 -46.02
N HIS A 1228 -6.00 53.65 -45.45
CA HIS A 1228 -5.17 54.85 -45.30
C HIS A 1228 -4.57 55.36 -46.61
N LYS A 1229 -4.34 54.50 -47.61
CA LYS A 1229 -3.97 54.91 -48.97
C LYS A 1229 -5.14 55.55 -49.72
N LEU A 1230 -6.35 54.98 -49.63
CA LEU A 1230 -7.57 55.57 -50.21
C LEU A 1230 -7.82 56.99 -49.66
N ARG A 1231 -7.82 57.14 -48.33
CA ARG A 1231 -7.99 58.44 -47.64
C ARG A 1231 -6.89 59.48 -47.94
N ARG A 1232 -5.82 59.09 -48.67
CA ARG A 1232 -4.76 59.99 -49.16
C ARG A 1232 -4.90 60.35 -50.64
N LYS A 1233 -5.70 59.62 -51.43
CA LYS A 1233 -6.15 60.09 -52.76
C LYS A 1233 -7.26 61.13 -52.60
N ASP A 1234 -8.20 60.90 -51.69
CA ASP A 1234 -9.32 61.81 -51.40
C ASP A 1234 -8.90 63.12 -50.67
N ARG A 1235 -7.59 63.42 -50.58
CA ARG A 1235 -7.01 64.60 -49.91
C ARG A 1235 -5.69 65.07 -50.57
N ARG A 1236 -5.76 65.33 -51.86
CA ARG A 1236 -5.13 66.50 -52.50
C ARG A 1236 -6.27 67.29 -53.19
N PRO A 1237 -6.15 68.61 -53.38
CA PRO A 1237 -7.08 69.35 -54.24
C PRO A 1237 -7.03 68.80 -55.68
#